data_AF-A0A841ZA09-F1
#
_entry.id   AF-A0A841ZA09-F1
#
_cell.length_a   1.000
_cell.length_b   1.000
_cell.length_c   1.000
_cell.angle_alpha   90.00
_cell.angle_beta   90.00
_cell.angle_gamma   90.00
#
_symmetry.space_group_name_H-M   'P 1'
#
loop_
_entity.id
_entity.type
_entity.pdbx_description
1 polymer ?
#
loop_
_entity_poly.entity_id
_entity_poly.type
_entity_poly.pdbx_seq_one_letter_code
_entity_poly.pdbx_strand_id
1 'polypeptide(L)'
;MSKLIVTTPVTSLDELAGYTTIQADSTEDIIWLDALVKITAPKNNTGAYIPLKDIIIENVVFDLNKNSHFGLKLTGCQQVTIRNCIFRNYTFNKEVVTEDKKNDSALYFSECQQVTIEGCHFINLDPGSPIEGNLNNEMVYAARQLNRCITIEGYTSSNFTIRNNHFGPSPAETPKPDIISQEEWDLDQKKPIVQGITCVGYALKESDFIISGNTFQKAVDNGLYLTACHGATIKDNTFNDIEEAIVLYGSTDTADETKATGSFTIQQNRFYNITNNMLVIGGDISDNKNFRYTKKIDFRENIIDQKYQQDALLPAQQGTPIFFRTPPDVQKQTQVYKVLEFNVSKNTFSSLNRAFHVFHLGNIGLFHFDYNQFDGDFMIDSRRAFFFCRTNQPFAAGSTIRKNQIRKKKDRYTHQPMLPFAFHEAFSTNVTPAEVLKNVRPSETFATYYPLHEGDTLFQWNEWDTLKWRSLYLGTTSLSPYQVHAERFETQLSAPLEAGQSIRYFSTYAPLSGMPAFYTEEYVGKVYAKGLEAQDYTWGQDWLYGKWLRTEVVNTIRLVIDGQPTQEVAVTRDVNGAVHFQYYIKNQVTVNTEDVRLQALGKKVNIADEDMILDEIRIPILQSQLLTSRSYHLEDTSVLVRMSENRNLAHALHSVLDGKRVGSTPLYSDTSFYYPVPSGMTRQKKWTIEARDIYGDLVAKWVPPVSTAEVWTDIPTYSLNTKAEIKIGYYGGKMQSAQLLVNQVVVATVSATSLAQTPGQASLTLYLQKYVQTVRDQVQLIALDADKQPIDSVDIPVLYAGLALTTARQQSNPAQVIIEGRLDLTLVPETAFVRPKDVSDLSQWDKVFQANADARTLLIRVLKMERQLGAAGEVYHVTLQAEDPTALLTMPAQLRVLLQQEQGYPLMSAETPIYTAILKDIRPFTTQKDDYIKGTFDHTIRARFSGKIALHLRVDGDLKGNPAYWDTTQMDWQHFAKSLILYSYQRVEIIAYHGTTIIDIQPVPLYVTSIKDVSKVKLGKTQSLTVTLAKSAEPLTTLTLYRNGSAHSGASGYANSASEEKQVTFYVNATDFALGDVLALRAYASGRMLHEMTLQVEVPTFQSAVFPVDGFVKGMYQLHAKPEWQLKSLTLQINNESLSKVAPLTDETFQYYAKGKIFETSIVYVCGYNANGQLLQMFPVTLI
;
A
#
# COMPACT_ATOMS: atom_id res chain seq x y z
N MET A 1 -9.94 -47.96 -59.27
CA MET A 1 -10.04 -46.90 -58.24
C MET A 1 -9.55 -45.59 -58.84
N SER A 2 -10.38 -44.89 -59.60
CA SER A 2 -10.17 -43.48 -59.93
C SER A 2 -10.34 -42.63 -58.64
N LYS A 3 -9.71 -41.45 -58.44
CA LYS A 3 -10.04 -40.53 -57.32
C LYS A 3 -10.57 -39.19 -57.85
N LEU A 4 -11.70 -38.68 -57.33
CA LEU A 4 -12.19 -37.34 -57.66
C LEU A 4 -11.97 -36.30 -56.57
N ILE A 5 -11.76 -35.12 -57.11
CA ILE A 5 -11.46 -33.86 -56.48
C ILE A 5 -12.41 -32.81 -57.09
N VAL A 6 -13.42 -32.42 -56.31
CA VAL A 6 -14.04 -31.08 -56.31
C VAL A 6 -14.62 -30.66 -57.70
N THR A 7 -14.92 -29.42 -58.09
CA THR A 7 -13.98 -28.27 -58.32
C THR A 7 -14.56 -26.87 -58.10
N THR A 8 -15.79 -26.79 -57.59
CA THR A 8 -16.41 -25.62 -56.92
C THR A 8 -16.72 -26.03 -55.46
N PRO A 9 -17.37 -25.24 -54.57
CA PRO A 9 -18.29 -25.88 -53.62
C PRO A 9 -19.27 -26.61 -54.54
N VAL A 10 -19.09 -27.94 -54.68
CA VAL A 10 -19.37 -28.63 -55.95
C VAL A 10 -20.75 -28.23 -56.42
N THR A 11 -20.85 -27.45 -57.51
CA THR A 11 -22.09 -26.67 -57.73
C THR A 11 -23.33 -27.57 -57.79
N SER A 12 -23.13 -28.84 -58.17
CA SER A 12 -23.82 -29.99 -57.57
C SER A 12 -22.96 -31.28 -57.62
N LEU A 13 -23.42 -32.35 -56.96
CA LEU A 13 -22.72 -33.65 -56.81
C LEU A 13 -22.40 -34.45 -58.10
N ASP A 14 -22.94 -34.15 -59.27
CA ASP A 14 -22.77 -35.03 -60.45
C ASP A 14 -21.37 -34.99 -61.06
N GLU A 15 -20.62 -33.90 -60.84
CA GLU A 15 -19.20 -33.80 -61.14
C GLU A 15 -18.44 -35.00 -60.51
N LEU A 16 -18.94 -35.49 -59.37
CA LEU A 16 -18.26 -36.41 -58.46
C LEU A 16 -18.17 -37.88 -58.94
N ALA A 17 -19.12 -38.35 -59.75
CA ALA A 17 -19.49 -39.77 -59.81
C ALA A 17 -18.49 -40.77 -60.43
N GLY A 18 -17.44 -40.32 -61.14
CA GLY A 18 -16.51 -41.22 -61.85
C GLY A 18 -15.50 -42.00 -60.99
N TYR A 19 -15.55 -41.92 -59.65
CA TYR A 19 -14.35 -42.12 -58.81
C TYR A 19 -14.60 -42.71 -57.39
N THR A 20 -13.54 -43.08 -56.64
CA THR A 20 -13.53 -43.96 -55.42
C THR A 20 -12.96 -43.35 -54.13
N THR A 21 -12.62 -42.06 -54.12
CA THR A 21 -12.53 -41.27 -52.89
C THR A 21 -12.85 -39.83 -53.29
N ILE A 22 -13.79 -39.20 -52.60
CA ILE A 22 -14.56 -38.05 -53.10
C ILE A 22 -14.97 -37.24 -51.88
N GLN A 23 -14.90 -35.91 -51.94
CA GLN A 23 -15.25 -35.10 -50.77
C GLN A 23 -15.41 -33.59 -51.07
N ALA A 24 -16.48 -32.91 -50.65
CA ALA A 24 -17.82 -33.37 -50.26
C ALA A 24 -18.85 -32.21 -50.32
N ASP A 25 -20.12 -32.56 -50.50
CA ASP A 25 -21.22 -32.09 -49.63
C ASP A 25 -22.32 -33.20 -49.55
N SER A 26 -23.37 -33.02 -48.75
CA SER A 26 -24.08 -34.11 -48.04
C SER A 26 -25.61 -34.16 -48.18
N THR A 27 -26.21 -35.37 -48.16
CA THR A 27 -27.67 -35.60 -48.01
C THR A 27 -28.04 -36.94 -47.35
N GLU A 28 -28.87 -36.86 -46.30
CA GLU A 28 -29.65 -37.90 -45.59
C GLU A 28 -28.92 -39.12 -44.97
N ASP A 29 -29.49 -39.57 -43.84
CA ASP A 29 -28.89 -40.46 -42.82
C ASP A 29 -27.46 -40.05 -42.41
N ILE A 30 -27.38 -39.11 -41.44
CA ILE A 30 -26.16 -38.49 -40.93
C ILE A 30 -25.21 -39.53 -40.30
N ILE A 31 -24.41 -40.16 -41.15
CA ILE A 31 -23.27 -41.01 -40.82
C ILE A 31 -22.00 -40.17 -41.03
N TRP A 32 -21.67 -39.37 -40.00
CA TRP A 32 -20.34 -38.81 -39.68
C TRP A 32 -19.53 -38.12 -40.82
N LEU A 33 -19.54 -36.77 -40.86
CA LEU A 33 -18.69 -36.00 -41.79
C LEU A 33 -17.25 -35.79 -41.27
N ASP A 34 -16.32 -36.60 -41.78
CA ASP A 34 -14.94 -36.72 -41.29
C ASP A 34 -13.95 -35.63 -41.81
N ALA A 35 -14.41 -34.76 -42.75
CA ALA A 35 -13.84 -33.47 -43.22
C ALA A 35 -14.67 -32.92 -44.41
N LEU A 36 -14.67 -31.61 -44.72
CA LEU A 36 -15.22 -31.09 -46.00
C LEU A 36 -14.45 -31.67 -47.19
N VAL A 37 -13.12 -31.79 -47.08
CA VAL A 37 -12.28 -32.47 -48.06
C VAL A 37 -11.30 -33.41 -47.35
N LYS A 38 -11.14 -34.67 -47.80
CA LYS A 38 -10.10 -35.58 -47.29
C LYS A 38 -9.40 -36.30 -48.43
N ILE A 39 -8.07 -36.36 -48.33
CA ILE A 39 -7.21 -37.03 -49.29
C ILE A 39 -6.35 -38.03 -48.54
N THR A 40 -6.84 -39.27 -48.47
CA THR A 40 -6.11 -40.40 -47.90
C THR A 40 -5.46 -41.22 -49.02
N ALA A 41 -4.16 -41.40 -48.92
CA ALA A 41 -3.40 -42.30 -49.78
C ALA A 41 -3.74 -43.78 -49.50
N PRO A 42 -3.68 -44.67 -50.50
CA PRO A 42 -3.88 -46.10 -50.27
C PRO A 42 -2.70 -46.69 -49.47
N LYS A 43 -2.95 -47.77 -48.74
CA LYS A 43 -1.90 -48.53 -48.03
C LYS A 43 -1.44 -49.74 -48.86
N ASN A 44 -0.17 -50.10 -48.72
CA ASN A 44 0.40 -51.33 -49.25
C ASN A 44 0.17 -52.52 -48.28
N ASN A 45 0.62 -53.71 -48.66
CA ASN A 45 0.48 -54.94 -47.87
C ASN A 45 1.30 -54.92 -46.55
N THR A 46 2.20 -53.95 -46.33
CA THR A 46 2.92 -53.76 -45.06
C THR A 46 2.27 -52.68 -44.18
N GLY A 47 1.08 -52.18 -44.55
CA GLY A 47 0.34 -51.15 -43.82
C GLY A 47 0.87 -49.71 -44.00
N ALA A 48 1.91 -49.52 -44.82
CA ALA A 48 2.50 -48.22 -45.13
C ALA A 48 1.74 -47.53 -46.27
N TYR A 49 1.64 -46.21 -46.23
CA TYR A 49 1.00 -45.43 -47.31
C TYR A 49 1.85 -45.47 -48.59
N ILE A 50 1.17 -45.61 -49.73
CA ILE A 50 1.73 -45.43 -51.08
C ILE A 50 1.44 -43.98 -51.46
N PRO A 51 2.42 -43.06 -51.44
CA PRO A 51 2.09 -41.63 -51.43
C PRO A 51 1.37 -41.15 -52.70
N LEU A 52 0.25 -40.46 -52.51
CA LEU A 52 -0.36 -39.63 -53.55
C LEU A 52 0.47 -38.34 -53.67
N LYS A 53 0.88 -37.99 -54.89
CA LYS A 53 1.84 -36.92 -55.18
C LYS A 53 1.22 -35.75 -55.95
N ASP A 54 1.95 -34.65 -55.99
CA ASP A 54 1.69 -33.48 -56.85
C ASP A 54 0.28 -32.88 -56.65
N ILE A 55 -0.13 -32.76 -55.39
CA ILE A 55 -1.44 -32.22 -55.00
C ILE A 55 -1.33 -30.70 -54.88
N ILE A 56 -2.03 -29.96 -55.72
CA ILE A 56 -2.11 -28.49 -55.66
C ILE A 56 -3.57 -28.10 -55.37
N ILE A 57 -3.75 -27.26 -54.35
CA ILE A 57 -5.04 -26.69 -53.95
C ILE A 57 -4.85 -25.18 -53.82
N GLU A 58 -5.56 -24.40 -54.63
CA GLU A 58 -5.32 -22.96 -54.76
C GLU A 58 -6.61 -22.18 -54.95
N ASN A 59 -6.67 -20.97 -54.36
CA ASN A 59 -7.77 -20.01 -54.52
C ASN A 59 -9.16 -20.57 -54.09
N VAL A 60 -9.19 -21.45 -53.07
CA VAL A 60 -10.41 -22.09 -52.56
C VAL A 60 -10.86 -21.45 -51.24
N VAL A 61 -12.17 -21.23 -51.08
CA VAL A 61 -12.80 -20.86 -49.82
C VAL A 61 -13.43 -22.11 -49.18
N PHE A 62 -13.00 -22.45 -47.97
CA PHE A 62 -13.53 -23.52 -47.12
C PHE A 62 -14.36 -22.88 -45.99
N ASP A 63 -15.68 -23.05 -46.04
CA ASP A 63 -16.60 -22.52 -45.05
C ASP A 63 -17.05 -23.63 -44.08
N LEU A 64 -16.67 -23.52 -42.81
CA LEU A 64 -16.78 -24.55 -41.79
C LEU A 64 -18.06 -24.43 -40.93
N ASN A 65 -19.07 -23.66 -41.40
CA ASN A 65 -20.35 -23.45 -40.71
C ASN A 65 -21.04 -24.79 -40.39
N LYS A 66 -21.20 -25.12 -39.10
CA LYS A 66 -21.99 -26.24 -38.49
C LYS A 66 -21.85 -27.67 -39.05
N ASN A 67 -21.17 -27.88 -40.17
CA ASN A 67 -21.30 -29.05 -41.03
C ASN A 67 -20.00 -29.88 -41.13
N SER A 68 -18.90 -29.45 -40.49
CA SER A 68 -17.59 -30.11 -40.66
C SER A 68 -16.70 -30.08 -39.42
N HIS A 69 -16.15 -31.24 -39.04
CA HIS A 69 -15.05 -31.37 -38.08
C HIS A 69 -13.71 -30.83 -38.61
N PHE A 70 -13.52 -30.85 -39.93
CA PHE A 70 -12.29 -30.38 -40.57
C PHE A 70 -12.59 -29.70 -41.91
N GLY A 71 -11.78 -28.73 -42.30
CA GLY A 71 -11.82 -28.18 -43.67
C GLY A 71 -11.19 -29.16 -44.66
N LEU A 72 -9.88 -29.33 -44.60
CA LEU A 72 -9.14 -30.21 -45.50
C LEU A 72 -8.16 -31.13 -44.74
N LYS A 73 -8.31 -32.44 -44.93
CA LYS A 73 -7.66 -33.51 -44.18
C LYS A 73 -6.82 -34.42 -45.10
N LEU A 74 -5.50 -34.24 -45.12
CA LEU A 74 -4.60 -35.09 -45.92
C LEU A 74 -3.97 -36.20 -45.06
N THR A 75 -3.80 -37.37 -45.66
CA THR A 75 -3.21 -38.53 -44.98
C THR A 75 -2.35 -39.34 -45.95
N GLY A 76 -1.09 -39.59 -45.61
CA GLY A 76 -0.17 -40.36 -46.45
C GLY A 76 0.23 -39.69 -47.77
N CYS A 77 0.02 -38.38 -47.91
CA CYS A 77 0.26 -37.64 -49.17
C CYS A 77 1.69 -37.07 -49.23
N GLN A 78 2.21 -36.85 -50.42
CA GLN A 78 3.52 -36.24 -50.65
C GLN A 78 3.40 -35.09 -51.67
N GLN A 79 4.32 -34.11 -51.66
CA GLN A 79 4.36 -33.00 -52.64
C GLN A 79 3.02 -32.25 -52.70
N VAL A 80 2.60 -31.73 -51.56
CA VAL A 80 1.33 -31.00 -51.39
C VAL A 80 1.62 -29.50 -51.37
N THR A 81 0.91 -28.73 -52.18
CA THR A 81 0.91 -27.26 -52.13
C THR A 81 -0.50 -26.76 -51.90
N ILE A 82 -0.71 -26.01 -50.81
CA ILE A 82 -1.95 -25.29 -50.54
C ILE A 82 -1.61 -23.80 -50.56
N ARG A 83 -2.27 -23.02 -51.42
CA ARG A 83 -1.96 -21.59 -51.54
C ARG A 83 -3.16 -20.68 -51.77
N ASN A 84 -3.11 -19.47 -51.21
CA ASN A 84 -4.15 -18.44 -51.41
C ASN A 84 -5.58 -18.90 -51.05
N CYS A 85 -5.72 -19.85 -50.12
CA CYS A 85 -7.02 -20.39 -49.69
C CYS A 85 -7.53 -19.66 -48.43
N ILE A 86 -8.86 -19.61 -48.26
CA ILE A 86 -9.50 -19.07 -47.06
C ILE A 86 -10.18 -20.22 -46.30
N PHE A 87 -9.98 -20.30 -44.99
CA PHE A 87 -10.70 -21.19 -44.07
C PHE A 87 -11.46 -20.34 -43.07
N ARG A 88 -12.78 -20.49 -42.99
CA ARG A 88 -13.63 -19.59 -42.19
C ARG A 88 -14.83 -20.24 -41.51
N ASN A 89 -15.53 -19.47 -40.68
CA ASN A 89 -16.87 -19.76 -40.15
C ASN A 89 -17.01 -21.04 -39.30
N TYR A 90 -15.99 -21.45 -38.54
CA TYR A 90 -16.17 -22.62 -37.66
C TYR A 90 -17.19 -22.35 -36.55
N THR A 91 -18.11 -23.31 -36.35
CA THR A 91 -19.10 -23.27 -35.27
C THR A 91 -19.16 -24.64 -34.61
N PHE A 92 -18.80 -24.73 -33.32
CA PHE A 92 -18.85 -25.98 -32.56
C PHE A 92 -20.30 -26.45 -32.39
N ASN A 93 -20.56 -27.73 -32.73
CA ASN A 93 -21.85 -28.35 -32.53
C ASN A 93 -21.80 -29.40 -31.41
N LYS A 94 -22.17 -28.97 -30.20
CA LYS A 94 -22.19 -29.82 -28.98
C LYS A 94 -23.06 -31.07 -29.09
N GLU A 95 -24.00 -31.11 -30.03
CA GLU A 95 -24.93 -32.25 -30.23
C GLU A 95 -24.34 -33.31 -31.15
N VAL A 96 -23.22 -33.00 -31.83
CA VAL A 96 -22.58 -33.86 -32.85
C VAL A 96 -21.15 -34.29 -32.44
N VAL A 97 -20.43 -33.47 -31.68
CA VAL A 97 -19.07 -33.79 -31.22
C VAL A 97 -19.11 -34.56 -29.89
N THR A 98 -18.91 -35.88 -29.95
CA THR A 98 -18.78 -36.77 -28.79
C THR A 98 -17.48 -36.52 -28.01
N GLU A 99 -17.47 -36.92 -26.72
CA GLU A 99 -16.42 -36.57 -25.74
C GLU A 99 -15.01 -37.13 -26.06
N ASP A 100 -14.92 -38.08 -26.98
CA ASP A 100 -13.70 -38.72 -27.49
C ASP A 100 -13.01 -37.94 -28.64
N LYS A 101 -13.70 -37.02 -29.32
CA LYS A 101 -13.19 -36.32 -30.53
C LYS A 101 -12.53 -34.98 -30.20
N LYS A 102 -11.23 -34.99 -29.93
CA LYS A 102 -10.43 -33.84 -29.46
C LYS A 102 -9.68 -33.03 -30.55
N ASN A 103 -9.97 -33.27 -31.83
CA ASN A 103 -9.02 -32.99 -32.93
C ASN A 103 -9.57 -32.18 -34.12
N ASP A 104 -10.65 -31.42 -33.98
CA ASP A 104 -11.19 -30.56 -35.05
C ASP A 104 -10.12 -29.58 -35.60
N SER A 105 -10.02 -29.43 -36.93
CA SER A 105 -9.01 -28.54 -37.54
C SER A 105 -9.35 -28.09 -38.96
N ALA A 106 -9.14 -26.81 -39.28
CA ALA A 106 -9.33 -26.28 -40.63
C ALA A 106 -8.42 -26.98 -41.67
N LEU A 107 -7.14 -27.19 -41.35
CA LEU A 107 -6.23 -28.11 -42.05
C LEU A 107 -5.75 -29.21 -41.11
N TYR A 108 -5.71 -30.45 -41.59
CA TYR A 108 -5.14 -31.59 -40.87
C TYR A 108 -4.24 -32.43 -41.78
N PHE A 109 -3.06 -32.78 -41.29
CA PHE A 109 -2.09 -33.64 -41.96
C PHE A 109 -1.71 -34.82 -41.05
N SER A 110 -1.69 -36.02 -41.61
CA SER A 110 -1.14 -37.21 -40.96
C SER A 110 -0.26 -38.00 -41.92
N GLU A 111 0.95 -38.36 -41.51
CA GLU A 111 1.92 -39.12 -42.32
C GLU A 111 2.19 -38.48 -43.70
N CYS A 112 2.27 -37.15 -43.80
CA CYS A 112 2.42 -36.41 -45.06
C CYS A 112 3.82 -35.81 -45.25
N GLN A 113 4.31 -35.68 -46.48
CA GLN A 113 5.69 -35.29 -46.77
C GLN A 113 5.81 -34.20 -47.84
N GLN A 114 6.76 -33.27 -47.69
CA GLN A 114 6.99 -32.19 -48.68
C GLN A 114 5.71 -31.35 -48.89
N VAL A 115 5.28 -30.69 -47.83
CA VAL A 115 4.05 -29.89 -47.78
C VAL A 115 4.40 -28.40 -47.72
N THR A 116 3.79 -27.60 -48.60
CA THR A 116 3.86 -26.13 -48.58
C THR A 116 2.47 -25.54 -48.35
N ILE A 117 2.36 -24.60 -47.42
CA ILE A 117 1.12 -23.86 -47.12
C ILE A 117 1.45 -22.37 -47.14
N GLU A 118 0.91 -21.62 -48.10
CA GLU A 118 1.26 -20.21 -48.29
C GLU A 118 0.13 -19.26 -48.64
N GLY A 119 0.18 -18.01 -48.19
CA GLY A 119 -0.81 -16.98 -48.54
C GLY A 119 -2.25 -17.30 -48.09
N CYS A 120 -2.45 -18.28 -47.20
CA CYS A 120 -3.77 -18.70 -46.76
C CYS A 120 -4.25 -17.86 -45.57
N HIS A 121 -5.57 -17.70 -45.45
CA HIS A 121 -6.22 -16.97 -44.36
C HIS A 121 -7.10 -17.91 -43.54
N PHE A 122 -6.96 -17.88 -42.22
CA PHE A 122 -7.72 -18.67 -41.25
C PHE A 122 -8.45 -17.69 -40.33
N ILE A 123 -9.71 -17.39 -40.60
CA ILE A 123 -10.45 -16.26 -40.03
C ILE A 123 -11.78 -16.74 -39.43
N ASN A 124 -12.29 -16.14 -38.35
CA ASN A 124 -13.59 -16.56 -37.77
C ASN A 124 -13.64 -18.08 -37.49
N LEU A 125 -12.63 -18.58 -36.76
CA LEU A 125 -12.50 -20.02 -36.42
C LEU A 125 -12.71 -20.35 -34.93
N ASP A 126 -13.05 -19.34 -34.12
CA ASP A 126 -13.54 -19.49 -32.76
C ASP A 126 -15.03 -19.92 -32.74
N PRO A 127 -15.39 -21.05 -32.09
CA PRO A 127 -16.77 -21.48 -31.95
C PRO A 127 -17.66 -20.60 -31.06
N GLY A 128 -17.09 -19.64 -30.33
CA GLY A 128 -17.80 -18.79 -29.37
C GLY A 128 -17.66 -19.29 -27.94
N SER A 129 -18.59 -18.90 -27.07
CA SER A 129 -18.40 -18.96 -25.60
C SER A 129 -17.89 -20.31 -25.06
N PRO A 130 -16.92 -20.29 -24.12
CA PRO A 130 -16.50 -21.49 -23.40
C PRO A 130 -17.68 -22.10 -22.63
N ILE A 131 -17.74 -23.43 -22.59
CA ILE A 131 -18.75 -24.17 -21.82
C ILE A 131 -18.27 -24.23 -20.36
N GLU A 132 -19.18 -24.09 -19.38
CA GLU A 132 -18.85 -24.21 -17.96
C GLU A 132 -18.13 -25.52 -17.65
N GLY A 133 -16.92 -25.42 -17.07
CA GLY A 133 -16.13 -26.56 -16.66
C GLY A 133 -16.61 -27.15 -15.34
N ASN A 134 -16.91 -28.45 -15.32
CA ASN A 134 -17.19 -29.19 -14.09
C ASN A 134 -15.94 -29.21 -13.18
N LEU A 135 -15.88 -28.30 -12.21
CA LEU A 135 -15.60 -28.56 -10.77
C LEU A 135 -15.37 -27.27 -9.96
N ASN A 136 -14.94 -26.17 -10.59
CA ASN A 136 -14.46 -24.95 -9.90
C ASN A 136 -15.10 -23.61 -10.38
N ASN A 137 -16.17 -23.62 -11.18
CA ASN A 137 -16.76 -22.41 -11.82
C ASN A 137 -15.81 -21.62 -12.76
N GLU A 138 -14.70 -22.21 -13.20
CA GLU A 138 -13.83 -21.59 -14.21
C GLU A 138 -14.42 -21.77 -15.63
N MET A 139 -14.50 -20.67 -16.38
CA MET A 139 -14.84 -20.68 -17.80
C MET A 139 -13.62 -21.10 -18.61
N VAL A 140 -13.57 -22.37 -19.04
CA VAL A 140 -12.44 -22.93 -19.80
C VAL A 140 -12.96 -23.52 -21.10
N TYR A 141 -12.30 -23.22 -22.22
CA TYR A 141 -12.55 -23.94 -23.47
C TYR A 141 -12.21 -25.41 -23.27
N ALA A 142 -13.22 -26.29 -23.32
CA ALA A 142 -12.97 -27.73 -23.26
C ALA A 142 -12.11 -28.15 -24.46
N ALA A 143 -11.27 -29.18 -24.33
CA ALA A 143 -10.36 -29.63 -25.40
C ALA A 143 -11.05 -29.97 -26.74
N ARG A 144 -12.38 -30.20 -26.72
CA ARG A 144 -13.26 -30.41 -27.88
C ARG A 144 -13.75 -29.13 -28.58
N GLN A 145 -13.54 -27.96 -27.98
CA GLN A 145 -13.81 -26.63 -28.57
C GLN A 145 -12.54 -26.01 -29.21
N LEU A 146 -11.38 -26.66 -29.07
CA LEU A 146 -10.10 -26.17 -29.60
C LEU A 146 -9.96 -26.47 -31.10
N ASN A 147 -10.68 -25.74 -31.94
CA ASN A 147 -10.49 -25.82 -33.39
C ASN A 147 -9.14 -25.20 -33.78
N ARG A 148 -8.31 -26.00 -34.45
CA ARG A 148 -6.94 -25.64 -34.85
C ARG A 148 -6.93 -25.17 -36.29
N CYS A 149 -6.19 -24.12 -36.61
CA CYS A 149 -6.06 -23.68 -38.00
C CYS A 149 -5.29 -24.73 -38.83
N ILE A 150 -4.19 -25.26 -38.28
CA ILE A 150 -3.41 -26.33 -38.91
C ILE A 150 -2.99 -27.35 -37.85
N THR A 151 -3.27 -28.63 -38.07
CA THR A 151 -2.78 -29.76 -37.26
C THR A 151 -1.87 -30.65 -38.09
N ILE A 152 -0.70 -31.00 -37.55
CA ILE A 152 0.24 -31.97 -38.15
C ILE A 152 0.55 -33.08 -37.16
N GLU A 153 0.28 -34.33 -37.56
CA GLU A 153 0.48 -35.54 -36.76
C GLU A 153 1.20 -36.64 -37.57
N GLY A 154 1.60 -37.72 -36.90
CA GLY A 154 2.16 -38.92 -37.52
C GLY A 154 3.69 -39.07 -37.39
N TYR A 155 4.17 -40.30 -37.57
CA TYR A 155 5.57 -40.68 -37.32
C TYR A 155 6.50 -40.49 -38.53
N THR A 156 5.96 -40.28 -39.73
CA THR A 156 6.70 -40.10 -40.98
C THR A 156 6.48 -38.73 -41.63
N SER A 157 5.70 -37.86 -40.97
CA SER A 157 5.47 -36.48 -41.42
C SER A 157 6.77 -35.68 -41.42
N SER A 158 7.13 -35.07 -42.56
CA SER A 158 8.43 -34.39 -42.74
C SER A 158 8.42 -33.36 -43.87
N ASN A 159 9.33 -32.39 -43.85
CA ASN A 159 9.46 -31.34 -44.88
C ASN A 159 8.17 -30.50 -45.02
N PHE A 160 7.85 -29.69 -44.00
CA PHE A 160 6.73 -28.75 -43.99
C PHE A 160 7.23 -27.30 -44.05
N THR A 161 6.70 -26.51 -45.00
CA THR A 161 6.92 -25.06 -45.07
C THR A 161 5.57 -24.35 -44.96
N ILE A 162 5.37 -23.60 -43.87
CA ILE A 162 4.15 -22.82 -43.61
C ILE A 162 4.56 -21.35 -43.59
N ARG A 163 4.23 -20.60 -44.63
CA ARG A 163 4.73 -19.23 -44.82
C ARG A 163 3.69 -18.21 -45.26
N ASN A 164 3.85 -16.96 -44.81
CA ASN A 164 3.02 -15.83 -45.26
C ASN A 164 1.50 -16.07 -45.12
N ASN A 165 1.08 -16.82 -44.10
CA ASN A 165 -0.34 -17.06 -43.82
C ASN A 165 -0.84 -16.12 -42.72
N HIS A 166 -2.15 -15.86 -42.70
CA HIS A 166 -2.82 -15.05 -41.68
C HIS A 166 -3.74 -15.93 -40.83
N PHE A 167 -3.56 -15.86 -39.52
CA PHE A 167 -4.27 -16.62 -38.51
C PHE A 167 -5.01 -15.64 -37.59
N GLY A 168 -6.34 -15.65 -37.65
CA GLY A 168 -7.21 -14.64 -37.08
C GLY A 168 -7.29 -13.36 -37.91
N PRO A 169 -7.86 -12.28 -37.34
CA PRO A 169 -8.04 -11.02 -38.03
C PRO A 169 -6.75 -10.53 -38.68
N SER A 170 -6.82 -10.29 -39.98
CA SER A 170 -5.76 -9.68 -40.76
C SER A 170 -5.61 -8.20 -40.36
N PRO A 171 -4.38 -7.65 -40.32
CA PRO A 171 -4.16 -6.21 -40.14
C PRO A 171 -5.00 -5.36 -41.11
N ALA A 172 -5.41 -4.16 -40.68
CA ALA A 172 -6.30 -3.30 -41.47
C ALA A 172 -5.73 -2.87 -42.84
N GLU A 173 -4.41 -2.96 -43.03
CA GLU A 173 -3.70 -2.68 -44.29
C GLU A 173 -3.53 -3.93 -45.18
N THR A 174 -3.86 -5.13 -44.69
CA THR A 174 -3.79 -6.37 -45.48
C THR A 174 -4.90 -6.36 -46.54
N PRO A 175 -4.57 -6.43 -47.84
CA PRO A 175 -5.58 -6.50 -48.89
C PRO A 175 -6.48 -7.73 -48.72
N LYS A 176 -7.78 -7.54 -48.87
CA LYS A 176 -8.75 -8.64 -48.97
C LYS A 176 -8.41 -9.49 -50.20
N PRO A 177 -8.36 -10.83 -50.10
CA PRO A 177 -8.23 -11.71 -51.27
C PRO A 177 -9.37 -11.49 -52.29
N ASP A 178 -9.08 -11.65 -53.58
CA ASP A 178 -10.09 -11.43 -54.63
C ASP A 178 -11.24 -12.45 -54.59
N ILE A 179 -11.02 -13.63 -54.00
CA ILE A 179 -11.96 -14.77 -53.95
C ILE A 179 -13.09 -14.65 -52.93
N ILE A 180 -13.16 -13.56 -52.16
CA ILE A 180 -14.19 -13.30 -51.13
C ILE A 180 -14.77 -11.89 -51.31
N SER A 181 -16.06 -11.68 -51.05
CA SER A 181 -16.65 -10.33 -51.13
C SER A 181 -16.20 -9.43 -49.96
N GLN A 182 -16.32 -8.10 -50.13
CA GLN A 182 -15.92 -7.16 -49.07
C GLN A 182 -16.79 -7.30 -47.82
N GLU A 183 -18.10 -7.49 -47.98
CA GLU A 183 -19.04 -7.64 -46.87
C GLU A 183 -18.75 -8.91 -46.03
N GLU A 184 -18.48 -10.02 -46.70
CA GLU A 184 -18.08 -11.27 -46.03
C GLU A 184 -16.75 -11.13 -45.31
N TRP A 185 -15.75 -10.52 -45.96
CA TRP A 185 -14.45 -10.26 -45.34
C TRP A 185 -14.62 -9.40 -44.09
N ASP A 186 -15.32 -8.27 -44.18
CA ASP A 186 -15.55 -7.37 -43.05
C ASP A 186 -16.34 -8.03 -41.91
N LEU A 187 -17.07 -9.12 -42.16
CA LEU A 187 -17.71 -9.95 -41.15
C LEU A 187 -16.72 -10.92 -40.50
N ASP A 188 -15.97 -11.67 -41.31
CA ASP A 188 -15.00 -12.68 -40.85
C ASP A 188 -13.82 -12.07 -40.07
N GLN A 189 -13.43 -10.84 -40.40
CA GLN A 189 -12.36 -10.07 -39.74
C GLN A 189 -12.65 -9.65 -38.30
N LYS A 190 -13.88 -9.87 -37.79
CA LYS A 190 -14.28 -9.43 -36.44
C LYS A 190 -13.99 -10.43 -35.33
N LYS A 191 -13.72 -11.70 -35.66
CA LYS A 191 -13.68 -12.81 -34.69
C LYS A 191 -12.28 -13.43 -34.55
N PRO A 192 -11.96 -13.96 -33.36
CA PRO A 192 -10.68 -14.62 -33.09
C PRO A 192 -10.59 -16.03 -33.72
N ILE A 193 -9.47 -16.69 -33.47
CA ILE A 193 -9.26 -18.14 -33.66
C ILE A 193 -8.93 -18.78 -32.32
N VAL A 194 -9.04 -20.10 -32.18
CA VAL A 194 -8.66 -20.76 -30.91
C VAL A 194 -7.17 -21.10 -30.88
N GLN A 195 -6.73 -22.00 -31.78
CA GLN A 195 -5.33 -22.39 -31.92
C GLN A 195 -4.83 -22.17 -33.37
N GLY A 196 -3.61 -21.68 -33.53
CA GLY A 196 -2.95 -21.48 -34.84
C GLY A 196 -2.42 -22.79 -35.43
N ILE A 197 -1.12 -23.07 -35.23
CA ILE A 197 -0.49 -24.30 -35.73
C ILE A 197 -0.19 -25.25 -34.57
N THR A 198 -0.80 -26.43 -34.61
CA THR A 198 -0.57 -27.54 -33.69
C THR A 198 0.25 -28.62 -34.39
N CYS A 199 1.27 -29.12 -33.70
CA CYS A 199 2.11 -30.21 -34.17
C CYS A 199 2.26 -31.24 -33.05
N VAL A 200 1.98 -32.50 -33.38
CA VAL A 200 2.32 -33.71 -32.62
C VAL A 200 3.09 -34.66 -33.56
N GLY A 201 4.14 -34.09 -34.16
CA GLY A 201 4.87 -34.66 -35.29
C GLY A 201 6.24 -35.21 -34.88
N TYR A 202 6.30 -36.52 -34.64
CA TYR A 202 7.48 -37.18 -34.09
C TYR A 202 8.74 -37.08 -34.96
N ALA A 203 8.61 -36.78 -36.26
CA ALA A 203 9.73 -36.78 -37.22
C ALA A 203 10.22 -35.39 -37.68
N LEU A 204 9.45 -34.32 -37.47
CA LEU A 204 9.69 -32.96 -38.02
C LEU A 204 10.88 -32.27 -37.36
N LYS A 205 11.92 -31.91 -38.14
CA LYS A 205 13.20 -31.38 -37.64
C LYS A 205 13.33 -29.89 -37.89
N GLU A 206 14.25 -29.26 -37.15
CA GLU A 206 14.64 -27.85 -37.31
C GLU A 206 14.90 -27.42 -38.77
N SER A 207 15.55 -28.30 -39.54
CA SER A 207 15.92 -28.06 -40.95
C SER A 207 14.79 -28.27 -41.96
N ASP A 208 13.72 -28.99 -41.59
CA ASP A 208 12.66 -29.41 -42.51
C ASP A 208 11.24 -28.96 -42.08
N PHE A 209 11.06 -28.42 -40.89
CA PHE A 209 9.83 -27.77 -40.45
C PHE A 209 10.04 -26.26 -40.29
N ILE A 210 9.57 -25.48 -41.28
CA ILE A 210 9.79 -24.04 -41.40
C ILE A 210 8.45 -23.31 -41.26
N ILE A 211 8.33 -22.46 -40.25
CA ILE A 211 7.19 -21.58 -39.99
C ILE A 211 7.69 -20.14 -40.12
N SER A 212 7.37 -19.44 -41.22
CA SER A 212 7.94 -18.11 -41.46
C SER A 212 7.07 -17.05 -42.12
N GLY A 213 7.14 -15.81 -41.65
CA GLY A 213 6.39 -14.68 -42.24
C GLY A 213 4.88 -14.73 -41.97
N ASN A 214 4.41 -15.59 -41.06
CA ASN A 214 3.00 -15.70 -40.74
C ASN A 214 2.57 -14.64 -39.70
N THR A 215 1.30 -14.25 -39.73
CA THR A 215 0.69 -13.37 -38.71
C THR A 215 -0.33 -14.15 -37.91
N PHE A 216 -0.17 -14.17 -36.59
CA PHE A 216 -1.11 -14.70 -35.61
C PHE A 216 -1.70 -13.51 -34.83
N GLN A 217 -3.02 -13.35 -34.90
CA GLN A 217 -3.76 -12.23 -34.31
C GLN A 217 -4.98 -12.78 -33.58
N LYS A 218 -5.20 -12.41 -32.31
CA LYS A 218 -6.41 -12.81 -31.57
C LYS A 218 -6.60 -14.34 -31.56
N ALA A 219 -5.55 -15.05 -31.14
CA ALA A 219 -5.65 -16.47 -30.82
C ALA A 219 -6.00 -16.62 -29.32
N VAL A 220 -7.14 -17.25 -29.04
CA VAL A 220 -7.71 -17.37 -27.68
C VAL A 220 -6.86 -18.29 -26.79
N ASP A 221 -6.17 -19.28 -27.37
CA ASP A 221 -5.31 -20.22 -26.63
C ASP A 221 -3.85 -20.14 -27.13
N ASN A 222 -3.49 -20.84 -28.21
CA ASN A 222 -2.09 -20.91 -28.66
C ASN A 222 -1.87 -20.40 -30.10
N GLY A 223 -0.82 -19.58 -30.29
CA GLY A 223 -0.30 -19.29 -31.63
C GLY A 223 0.33 -20.53 -32.27
N LEU A 224 1.33 -21.11 -31.60
CA LEU A 224 1.99 -22.36 -31.96
C LEU A 224 1.97 -23.34 -30.79
N TYR A 225 1.54 -24.59 -31.04
CA TYR A 225 1.55 -25.68 -30.06
C TYR A 225 2.36 -26.88 -30.63
N LEU A 226 3.69 -26.81 -30.47
CA LEU A 226 4.67 -27.71 -31.10
C LEU A 226 5.16 -28.78 -30.12
N THR A 227 4.24 -29.64 -29.72
CA THR A 227 4.45 -30.69 -28.72
C THR A 227 4.98 -31.97 -29.34
N ALA A 228 5.85 -32.68 -28.64
CA ALA A 228 6.48 -33.91 -29.14
C ALA A 228 7.06 -33.78 -30.57
N CYS A 229 7.87 -32.73 -30.81
CA CYS A 229 8.43 -32.39 -32.12
C CYS A 229 9.97 -32.58 -32.14
N HIS A 230 10.55 -33.09 -33.23
CA HIS A 230 12.02 -33.21 -33.34
C HIS A 230 12.71 -31.83 -33.45
N GLY A 231 12.04 -30.80 -33.96
CA GLY A 231 12.48 -29.42 -34.02
C GLY A 231 11.69 -28.56 -35.01
N ALA A 232 11.92 -27.24 -35.04
CA ALA A 232 11.34 -26.33 -36.03
C ALA A 232 12.16 -25.03 -36.17
N THR A 233 12.14 -24.42 -37.36
CA THR A 233 12.61 -23.04 -37.60
C THR A 233 11.41 -22.10 -37.67
N ILE A 234 11.26 -21.25 -36.64
CA ILE A 234 10.18 -20.28 -36.46
C ILE A 234 10.78 -18.88 -36.66
N LYS A 235 10.57 -18.25 -37.82
CA LYS A 235 11.23 -16.98 -38.16
C LYS A 235 10.35 -15.90 -38.77
N ASP A 236 10.58 -14.65 -38.40
CA ASP A 236 9.89 -13.48 -38.99
C ASP A 236 8.33 -13.56 -38.90
N ASN A 237 7.80 -14.29 -37.92
CA ASN A 237 6.35 -14.33 -37.66
C ASN A 237 5.96 -13.18 -36.72
N THR A 238 4.70 -12.74 -36.80
CA THR A 238 4.12 -11.76 -35.88
C THR A 238 3.05 -12.43 -35.03
N PHE A 239 3.14 -12.26 -33.71
CA PHE A 239 2.18 -12.72 -32.71
C PHE A 239 1.61 -11.48 -32.02
N ASN A 240 0.29 -11.29 -32.06
CA ASN A 240 -0.35 -10.09 -31.48
C ASN A 240 -1.69 -10.43 -30.83
N ASP A 241 -1.90 -9.99 -29.59
CA ASP A 241 -3.17 -10.17 -28.86
C ASP A 241 -3.52 -11.67 -28.73
N ILE A 242 -2.63 -12.46 -28.11
CA ILE A 242 -2.73 -13.93 -27.98
C ILE A 242 -2.55 -14.33 -26.52
N GLU A 243 -3.22 -15.40 -26.05
CA GLU A 243 -2.96 -15.93 -24.71
C GLU A 243 -1.53 -16.50 -24.57
N GLU A 244 -1.21 -17.62 -25.21
CA GLU A 244 0.15 -18.19 -25.27
C GLU A 244 0.72 -18.19 -26.70
N ALA A 245 1.84 -17.53 -26.96
CA ALA A 245 2.33 -17.38 -28.34
C ALA A 245 2.96 -18.68 -28.89
N ILE A 246 3.86 -19.32 -28.14
CA ILE A 246 4.55 -20.55 -28.53
C ILE A 246 4.63 -21.51 -27.32
N VAL A 247 4.17 -22.74 -27.51
CA VAL A 247 4.37 -23.87 -26.58
C VAL A 247 5.16 -24.96 -27.31
N LEU A 248 6.22 -25.51 -26.72
CA LEU A 248 7.05 -26.52 -27.39
C LEU A 248 7.68 -27.58 -26.47
N TYR A 249 7.94 -28.78 -27.03
CA TYR A 249 8.85 -29.79 -26.47
C TYR A 249 9.31 -30.90 -27.44
N GLY A 250 10.45 -31.52 -27.13
CA GLY A 250 11.06 -32.64 -27.89
C GLY A 250 10.21 -33.91 -27.99
N SER A 251 10.36 -34.69 -29.08
CA SER A 251 9.51 -35.86 -29.36
C SER A 251 9.96 -37.18 -28.73
N THR A 252 11.13 -37.25 -28.09
CA THR A 252 11.63 -38.52 -27.56
C THR A 252 11.01 -38.82 -26.19
N ASP A 253 10.15 -39.85 -26.15
CA ASP A 253 9.70 -40.49 -24.91
C ASP A 253 10.86 -41.34 -24.33
N THR A 254 11.68 -40.73 -23.47
CA THR A 254 12.89 -41.37 -22.94
C THR A 254 13.40 -40.74 -21.64
N ALA A 255 14.01 -41.58 -20.80
CA ALA A 255 14.82 -41.13 -19.66
C ALA A 255 16.31 -40.93 -20.01
N ASP A 256 16.72 -41.23 -21.25
CA ASP A 256 18.10 -41.12 -21.72
C ASP A 256 18.35 -39.75 -22.37
N GLU A 257 19.04 -38.87 -21.65
CA GLU A 257 19.40 -37.52 -22.10
C GLU A 257 20.14 -37.50 -23.45
N THR A 258 20.91 -38.53 -23.78
CA THR A 258 21.66 -38.60 -25.05
C THR A 258 20.77 -38.75 -26.28
N LYS A 259 19.50 -39.14 -26.08
CA LYS A 259 18.47 -39.30 -27.11
C LYS A 259 17.51 -38.11 -27.17
N ALA A 260 17.82 -37.01 -26.49
CA ALA A 260 17.02 -35.79 -26.53
C ALA A 260 16.87 -35.25 -27.95
N THR A 261 15.65 -34.81 -28.26
CA THR A 261 15.27 -34.16 -29.51
C THR A 261 14.54 -32.85 -29.19
N GLY A 262 13.98 -32.16 -30.19
CA GLY A 262 13.49 -30.79 -30.03
C GLY A 262 14.65 -29.80 -30.16
N SER A 263 14.99 -29.45 -31.40
CA SER A 263 15.87 -28.32 -31.70
C SER A 263 15.04 -27.21 -32.36
N PHE A 264 14.90 -26.08 -31.68
CA PHE A 264 14.00 -25.01 -32.12
C PHE A 264 14.77 -23.69 -32.32
N THR A 265 14.80 -23.17 -33.53
CA THR A 265 15.28 -21.81 -33.80
C THR A 265 14.09 -20.86 -33.86
N ILE A 266 14.03 -19.89 -32.95
CA ILE A 266 12.99 -18.87 -32.83
C ILE A 266 13.66 -17.52 -33.05
N GLN A 267 13.62 -17.00 -34.28
CA GLN A 267 14.36 -15.79 -34.63
C GLN A 267 13.60 -14.71 -35.39
N GLN A 268 13.89 -13.44 -35.11
CA GLN A 268 13.34 -12.29 -35.85
C GLN A 268 11.80 -12.19 -35.80
N ASN A 269 11.14 -12.90 -34.88
CA ASN A 269 9.70 -12.83 -34.66
C ASN A 269 9.34 -11.58 -33.84
N ARG A 270 8.08 -11.16 -33.94
CA ARG A 270 7.54 -9.97 -33.25
C ARG A 270 6.42 -10.40 -32.32
N PHE A 271 6.50 -10.07 -31.03
CA PHE A 271 5.56 -10.47 -29.99
C PHE A 271 4.92 -9.23 -29.34
N TYR A 272 3.64 -9.01 -29.62
CA TYR A 272 2.85 -7.87 -29.19
C TYR A 272 1.72 -8.32 -28.26
N ASN A 273 1.56 -7.67 -27.10
CA ASN A 273 0.40 -7.85 -26.20
C ASN A 273 0.04 -9.34 -25.97
N ILE A 274 0.97 -10.14 -25.46
CA ILE A 274 0.74 -11.56 -25.18
C ILE A 274 0.21 -11.67 -23.76
N THR A 275 -1.03 -12.13 -23.58
CA THR A 275 -1.76 -12.04 -22.32
C THR A 275 -1.15 -12.92 -21.24
N ASN A 276 -0.70 -14.13 -21.59
CA ASN A 276 -0.20 -15.12 -20.64
C ASN A 276 1.31 -15.40 -20.83
N ASN A 277 1.72 -16.25 -21.78
CA ASN A 277 3.13 -16.65 -21.95
C ASN A 277 3.61 -16.55 -23.41
N MET A 278 4.75 -15.91 -23.66
CA MET A 278 5.32 -15.84 -25.02
C MET A 278 5.97 -17.16 -25.45
N LEU A 279 6.75 -17.79 -24.55
CA LEU A 279 7.41 -19.06 -24.81
C LEU A 279 7.23 -20.00 -23.61
N VAL A 280 6.39 -21.01 -23.78
CA VAL A 280 6.19 -22.10 -22.83
C VAL A 280 7.04 -23.30 -23.23
N ILE A 281 7.85 -23.74 -22.28
CA ILE A 281 8.75 -24.88 -22.40
C ILE A 281 8.32 -25.90 -21.35
N GLY A 282 8.00 -27.13 -21.71
CA GLY A 282 7.51 -28.12 -20.73
C GLY A 282 7.63 -29.54 -21.23
N GLY A 283 7.12 -30.51 -20.50
CA GLY A 283 7.09 -31.91 -20.93
C GLY A 283 5.88 -32.65 -20.41
N ASP A 284 5.47 -33.67 -21.15
CA ASP A 284 4.42 -34.59 -20.73
C ASP A 284 5.05 -35.78 -19.98
N ILE A 285 4.94 -35.74 -18.65
CA ILE A 285 5.43 -36.77 -17.72
C ILE A 285 4.23 -37.30 -16.93
N SER A 286 3.24 -37.84 -17.66
CA SER A 286 2.11 -38.59 -17.10
C SER A 286 2.43 -40.08 -16.98
N ASP A 287 1.53 -40.87 -16.38
CA ASP A 287 1.63 -42.33 -16.38
C ASP A 287 1.90 -42.87 -17.81
N ASN A 288 2.98 -43.63 -17.94
CA ASN A 288 3.53 -44.20 -19.18
C ASN A 288 4.13 -43.23 -20.23
N LYS A 289 4.41 -41.96 -19.91
CA LYS A 289 5.12 -41.02 -20.81
C LYS A 289 6.35 -40.37 -20.15
N ASN A 290 7.42 -40.21 -20.91
CA ASN A 290 8.70 -39.63 -20.46
C ASN A 290 9.25 -38.58 -21.44
N PHE A 291 8.45 -37.57 -21.81
CA PHE A 291 8.96 -36.44 -22.61
C PHE A 291 9.76 -35.48 -21.73
N ARG A 292 10.96 -35.90 -21.30
CA ARG A 292 11.76 -35.24 -20.25
C ARG A 292 12.74 -34.18 -20.76
N TYR A 293 13.03 -34.15 -22.07
CA TYR A 293 14.13 -33.36 -22.62
C TYR A 293 13.72 -32.57 -23.87
N THR A 294 14.20 -31.33 -23.95
CA THR A 294 14.35 -30.60 -25.22
C THR A 294 15.83 -30.35 -25.47
N LYS A 295 16.32 -30.73 -26.65
CA LYS A 295 17.74 -30.67 -26.99
C LYS A 295 18.26 -29.24 -27.06
N LYS A 296 17.60 -28.35 -27.80
CA LYS A 296 18.10 -27.00 -28.07
C LYS A 296 16.99 -25.99 -28.32
N ILE A 297 17.13 -24.78 -27.80
CA ILE A 297 16.29 -23.62 -28.13
C ILE A 297 17.19 -22.40 -28.44
N ASP A 298 17.12 -21.88 -29.66
CA ASP A 298 17.76 -20.62 -30.08
C ASP A 298 16.70 -19.50 -30.18
N PHE A 299 16.48 -18.77 -29.09
CA PHE A 299 15.59 -17.61 -29.06
C PHE A 299 16.38 -16.32 -29.31
N ARG A 300 16.46 -15.85 -30.57
CA ARG A 300 17.36 -14.73 -30.94
C ARG A 300 16.80 -13.66 -31.87
N GLU A 301 17.29 -12.43 -31.74
CA GLU A 301 16.94 -11.31 -32.64
C GLU A 301 15.42 -11.02 -32.72
N ASN A 302 14.62 -11.47 -31.74
CA ASN A 302 13.18 -11.20 -31.69
C ASN A 302 12.87 -9.81 -31.11
N ILE A 303 11.72 -9.26 -31.47
CA ILE A 303 11.18 -8.00 -30.91
C ILE A 303 9.98 -8.34 -30.02
N ILE A 304 9.96 -7.83 -28.80
CA ILE A 304 8.93 -8.05 -27.80
C ILE A 304 8.43 -6.66 -27.33
N ASP A 305 7.15 -6.35 -27.48
CA ASP A 305 6.52 -5.09 -27.04
C ASP A 305 5.20 -5.40 -26.30
N GLN A 306 5.19 -5.21 -24.98
CA GLN A 306 4.19 -5.81 -24.09
C GLN A 306 3.40 -4.75 -23.29
N LYS A 307 2.58 -3.96 -23.99
CA LYS A 307 1.92 -2.77 -23.43
C LYS A 307 0.85 -3.06 -22.38
N TYR A 308 0.25 -4.26 -22.42
CA TYR A 308 -0.82 -4.67 -21.51
C TYR A 308 -0.61 -6.12 -21.08
N GLN A 309 -0.46 -6.34 -19.78
CA GLN A 309 -0.63 -7.63 -19.11
C GLN A 309 -1.34 -7.39 -17.78
N GLN A 310 -2.19 -8.32 -17.35
CA GLN A 310 -2.89 -8.22 -16.06
C GLN A 310 -1.94 -8.58 -14.91
N ASP A 311 -2.12 -7.93 -13.76
CA ASP A 311 -1.43 -8.30 -12.52
C ASP A 311 -1.91 -9.68 -12.05
N ALA A 312 -1.07 -10.71 -12.24
CA ALA A 312 -1.33 -12.04 -11.69
C ALA A 312 -1.28 -11.99 -10.15
N LEU A 313 -2.38 -12.36 -9.50
CA LEU A 313 -2.58 -12.20 -8.05
C LEU A 313 -1.69 -13.09 -7.16
N LEU A 314 -0.90 -14.01 -7.72
CA LEU A 314 -0.12 -15.01 -6.97
C LEU A 314 1.27 -15.31 -7.57
N PRO A 315 2.31 -15.51 -6.74
CA PRO A 315 3.65 -15.90 -7.19
C PRO A 315 3.72 -17.40 -7.55
N ALA A 316 3.03 -17.80 -8.62
CA ALA A 316 3.16 -19.15 -9.20
C ALA A 316 2.65 -19.28 -10.66
N GLN A 317 1.70 -18.44 -11.10
CA GLN A 317 0.91 -18.70 -12.30
C GLN A 317 0.65 -17.44 -13.13
N GLN A 318 0.87 -17.59 -14.44
CA GLN A 318 0.46 -16.70 -15.55
C GLN A 318 1.21 -15.36 -15.69
N GLY A 319 1.48 -14.96 -16.95
CA GLY A 319 2.04 -13.66 -17.34
C GLY A 319 3.50 -13.62 -17.81
N THR A 320 4.34 -14.61 -17.46
CA THR A 320 5.80 -14.57 -17.72
C THR A 320 6.17 -14.73 -19.19
N PRO A 321 7.16 -13.98 -19.75
CA PRO A 321 7.50 -14.07 -21.17
C PRO A 321 8.04 -15.44 -21.55
N ILE A 322 8.87 -16.04 -20.68
CA ILE A 322 9.38 -17.40 -20.85
C ILE A 322 9.07 -18.19 -19.58
N PHE A 323 8.32 -19.28 -19.74
CA PHE A 323 7.79 -20.09 -18.65
C PHE A 323 8.14 -21.57 -18.83
N PHE A 324 8.79 -22.15 -17.82
CA PHE A 324 8.99 -23.59 -17.76
C PHE A 324 7.80 -24.25 -17.03
N ARG A 325 6.98 -25.02 -17.75
CA ARG A 325 5.82 -25.75 -17.24
C ARG A 325 6.30 -27.08 -16.62
N THR A 326 6.08 -27.26 -15.32
CA THR A 326 6.35 -28.52 -14.59
C THR A 326 5.05 -29.32 -14.51
N PRO A 327 5.04 -30.62 -14.85
CA PRO A 327 3.85 -31.47 -14.68
C PRO A 327 3.50 -31.65 -13.19
N PRO A 328 2.20 -31.78 -12.85
CA PRO A 328 1.76 -31.94 -11.46
C PRO A 328 2.25 -33.25 -10.85
N ASP A 329 2.68 -33.19 -9.60
CA ASP A 329 3.31 -34.30 -8.88
C ASP A 329 2.27 -35.27 -8.28
N VAL A 330 2.40 -36.56 -8.60
CA VAL A 330 1.56 -37.65 -8.08
C VAL A 330 2.29 -38.46 -6.99
N GLN A 331 3.62 -38.32 -6.81
CA GLN A 331 4.43 -39.25 -6.02
C GLN A 331 5.58 -38.65 -5.17
N LYS A 332 5.65 -37.32 -4.96
CA LYS A 332 6.69 -36.65 -4.14
C LYS A 332 8.13 -36.85 -4.63
N GLN A 333 8.31 -37.08 -5.92
CA GLN A 333 9.62 -37.06 -6.56
C GLN A 333 9.62 -36.04 -7.69
N THR A 334 10.43 -34.99 -7.54
CA THR A 334 10.57 -33.90 -8.50
C THR A 334 11.21 -34.41 -9.81
N GLN A 335 10.41 -34.95 -10.72
CA GLN A 335 10.87 -35.38 -12.03
C GLN A 335 11.02 -34.14 -12.94
N VAL A 336 12.21 -33.55 -12.93
CA VAL A 336 12.45 -32.25 -13.56
C VAL A 336 12.72 -32.39 -15.06
N TYR A 337 11.82 -31.85 -15.87
CA TYR A 337 12.06 -31.61 -17.30
C TYR A 337 13.28 -30.70 -17.52
N LYS A 338 14.12 -31.01 -18.53
CA LYS A 338 15.40 -30.32 -18.78
C LYS A 338 15.54 -29.86 -20.24
N VAL A 339 15.99 -28.63 -20.44
CA VAL A 339 16.49 -28.15 -21.76
C VAL A 339 18.00 -28.31 -21.78
N LEU A 340 18.60 -28.95 -22.80
CA LEU A 340 20.04 -29.22 -22.77
C LEU A 340 20.88 -27.99 -23.17
N GLU A 341 20.37 -27.18 -24.09
CA GLU A 341 20.98 -25.93 -24.53
C GLU A 341 19.89 -24.87 -24.76
N PHE A 342 20.00 -23.71 -24.10
CA PHE A 342 19.07 -22.60 -24.26
C PHE A 342 19.82 -21.29 -24.49
N ASN A 343 19.74 -20.79 -25.73
CA ASN A 343 20.36 -19.57 -26.18
C ASN A 343 19.31 -18.46 -26.30
N VAL A 344 19.48 -17.37 -25.58
CA VAL A 344 18.64 -16.16 -25.61
C VAL A 344 19.54 -14.99 -26.00
N SER A 345 19.49 -14.52 -27.26
CA SER A 345 20.45 -13.48 -27.69
C SER A 345 19.93 -12.41 -28.64
N LYS A 346 20.45 -11.18 -28.51
CA LYS A 346 20.11 -10.02 -29.36
C LYS A 346 18.60 -9.67 -29.42
N ASN A 347 17.79 -10.15 -28.48
CA ASN A 347 16.36 -9.84 -28.46
C ASN A 347 16.15 -8.41 -27.93
N THR A 348 15.16 -7.71 -28.45
CA THR A 348 14.76 -6.38 -27.97
C THR A 348 13.42 -6.50 -27.26
N PHE A 349 13.40 -6.23 -25.96
CA PHE A 349 12.21 -6.16 -25.14
C PHE A 349 11.85 -4.70 -24.87
N SER A 350 10.59 -4.35 -25.04
CA SER A 350 10.07 -2.99 -24.93
C SER A 350 8.72 -2.98 -24.22
N SER A 351 8.40 -1.85 -23.58
CA SER A 351 7.17 -1.64 -22.80
C SER A 351 6.92 -2.69 -21.70
N LEU A 352 7.96 -3.33 -21.14
CA LEU A 352 7.81 -4.36 -20.10
C LEU A 352 7.32 -3.74 -18.76
N ASN A 353 6.02 -3.49 -18.65
CA ASN A 353 5.37 -3.13 -17.39
C ASN A 353 4.92 -4.41 -16.67
N ARG A 354 5.62 -4.82 -15.61
CA ARG A 354 5.47 -6.15 -15.01
C ARG A 354 5.57 -6.16 -13.49
N ALA A 355 4.58 -6.80 -12.88
CA ALA A 355 4.47 -7.02 -11.44
C ALA A 355 4.85 -8.47 -11.02
N PHE A 356 5.84 -9.09 -11.66
CA PHE A 356 6.24 -10.49 -11.39
C PHE A 356 7.62 -10.80 -12.00
N HIS A 357 8.08 -12.05 -11.92
CA HIS A 357 9.41 -12.47 -12.41
C HIS A 357 9.57 -12.26 -13.93
N VAL A 358 10.75 -11.79 -14.38
CA VAL A 358 10.97 -11.49 -15.81
C VAL A 358 11.26 -12.74 -16.63
N PHE A 359 11.96 -13.73 -16.06
CA PHE A 359 12.20 -15.04 -16.68
C PHE A 359 11.97 -16.13 -15.63
N HIS A 360 11.11 -17.10 -15.94
CA HIS A 360 10.87 -18.25 -15.08
C HIS A 360 11.58 -19.48 -15.66
N LEU A 361 12.76 -19.80 -15.14
CA LEU A 361 13.64 -20.86 -15.63
C LEU A 361 13.46 -22.19 -14.87
N GLY A 362 13.44 -23.28 -15.65
CA GLY A 362 13.49 -24.65 -15.13
C GLY A 362 14.93 -25.19 -15.11
N ASN A 363 15.08 -26.51 -15.28
CA ASN A 363 16.40 -27.14 -15.36
C ASN A 363 17.00 -26.93 -16.76
N ILE A 364 18.18 -26.34 -16.84
CA ILE A 364 18.88 -26.06 -18.10
C ILE A 364 20.30 -26.66 -18.02
N GLY A 365 20.76 -27.26 -19.11
CA GLY A 365 22.16 -27.62 -19.30
C GLY A 365 22.99 -26.37 -19.52
N LEU A 366 23.25 -26.03 -20.79
CA LEU A 366 23.92 -24.79 -21.16
C LEU A 366 22.90 -23.66 -21.32
N PHE A 367 23.12 -22.54 -20.64
CA PHE A 367 22.33 -21.32 -20.77
C PHE A 367 23.20 -20.18 -21.30
N HIS A 368 22.81 -19.54 -22.39
CA HIS A 368 23.55 -18.41 -22.97
C HIS A 368 22.60 -17.22 -23.14
N PHE A 369 22.76 -16.17 -22.35
CA PHE A 369 21.87 -15.00 -22.31
C PHE A 369 22.65 -13.73 -22.68
N ASP A 370 22.82 -13.49 -23.98
CA ASP A 370 23.85 -12.57 -24.49
C ASP A 370 23.30 -11.49 -25.44
N TYR A 371 23.76 -10.24 -25.32
CA TYR A 371 23.43 -9.10 -26.22
C TYR A 371 21.96 -8.65 -26.26
N ASN A 372 21.12 -8.99 -25.27
CA ASN A 372 19.70 -8.59 -25.28
C ASN A 372 19.50 -7.15 -24.76
N GLN A 373 18.52 -6.43 -25.31
CA GLN A 373 18.13 -5.07 -24.91
C GLN A 373 16.76 -5.09 -24.22
N PHE A 374 16.60 -4.35 -23.12
CA PHE A 374 15.35 -4.22 -22.37
C PHE A 374 15.00 -2.74 -22.17
N ASP A 375 13.77 -2.34 -22.47
CA ASP A 375 13.22 -0.98 -22.29
C ASP A 375 11.83 -1.10 -21.61
N GLY A 376 11.66 -0.59 -20.37
CA GLY A 376 10.37 -0.78 -19.68
C GLY A 376 10.29 -0.33 -18.22
N ASP A 377 9.06 -0.31 -17.70
CA ASP A 377 8.71 0.08 -16.33
C ASP A 377 8.62 -1.14 -15.41
N PHE A 378 9.76 -1.58 -14.86
CA PHE A 378 9.81 -2.75 -13.98
C PHE A 378 9.20 -2.43 -12.59
N MET A 379 7.97 -2.92 -12.34
CA MET A 379 7.22 -2.79 -11.07
C MET A 379 7.68 -3.83 -10.05
N ILE A 380 8.83 -3.56 -9.43
CA ILE A 380 9.52 -4.45 -8.51
C ILE A 380 8.93 -4.30 -7.09
N ASP A 381 8.35 -5.39 -6.57
CA ASP A 381 8.17 -5.58 -5.12
C ASP A 381 9.33 -6.43 -4.57
N SER A 382 9.47 -6.45 -3.24
CA SER A 382 10.61 -7.06 -2.54
C SER A 382 10.62 -8.60 -2.55
N ARG A 383 9.79 -9.24 -3.39
CA ARG A 383 9.69 -10.69 -3.56
C ARG A 383 9.97 -11.14 -5.00
N ARG A 384 10.30 -10.23 -5.92
CA ARG A 384 10.46 -10.50 -7.36
C ARG A 384 11.92 -10.47 -7.79
N ALA A 385 12.22 -11.16 -8.89
CA ALA A 385 13.56 -11.31 -9.43
C ALA A 385 13.55 -11.36 -10.96
N PHE A 386 14.67 -10.97 -11.59
CA PHE A 386 14.83 -11.03 -13.04
C PHE A 386 14.84 -12.47 -13.54
N PHE A 387 15.67 -13.33 -12.95
CA PHE A 387 15.64 -14.77 -13.16
C PHE A 387 15.07 -15.48 -11.91
N PHE A 388 13.94 -16.17 -12.07
CA PHE A 388 13.46 -17.12 -11.07
C PHE A 388 13.83 -18.55 -11.50
N CYS A 389 14.57 -19.26 -10.66
CA CYS A 389 15.10 -20.59 -10.95
C CYS A 389 14.43 -21.63 -10.04
N ARG A 390 13.80 -22.65 -10.61
CA ARG A 390 13.17 -23.73 -9.82
C ARG A 390 14.15 -24.67 -9.10
N THR A 391 15.44 -24.67 -9.46
CA THR A 391 16.45 -25.55 -8.88
C THR A 391 17.67 -24.77 -8.37
N ASN A 392 18.32 -25.30 -7.33
CA ASN A 392 19.48 -24.68 -6.67
C ASN A 392 20.75 -24.65 -7.54
N GLN A 393 20.79 -25.48 -8.59
CA GLN A 393 21.83 -25.51 -9.62
C GLN A 393 21.16 -25.56 -11.00
N PRO A 394 20.73 -24.41 -11.56
CA PRO A 394 19.92 -24.37 -12.77
C PRO A 394 20.71 -24.41 -14.08
N PHE A 395 22.05 -24.29 -14.02
CA PHE A 395 22.94 -24.16 -15.18
C PHE A 395 24.19 -25.03 -15.04
N ALA A 396 24.69 -25.56 -16.15
CA ALA A 396 25.95 -26.31 -16.24
C ALA A 396 27.17 -25.41 -16.56
N ALA A 397 28.35 -26.01 -16.41
CA ALA A 397 29.65 -25.47 -16.81
C ALA A 397 29.62 -24.97 -18.27
N GLY A 398 30.12 -23.77 -18.53
CA GLY A 398 30.14 -23.14 -19.87
C GLY A 398 29.00 -22.15 -20.16
N SER A 399 27.97 -22.06 -19.31
CA SER A 399 26.86 -21.09 -19.45
C SER A 399 27.33 -19.63 -19.38
N THR A 400 26.65 -18.72 -20.10
CA THR A 400 27.01 -17.29 -20.23
C THR A 400 25.83 -16.34 -20.01
N ILE A 401 26.12 -15.17 -19.45
CA ILE A 401 25.22 -14.01 -19.43
C ILE A 401 26.08 -12.76 -19.71
N ARG A 402 25.99 -12.14 -20.90
CA ARG A 402 26.96 -11.12 -21.36
C ARG A 402 26.33 -10.00 -22.18
N LYS A 403 26.90 -8.78 -22.11
CA LYS A 403 26.58 -7.65 -23.01
C LYS A 403 25.09 -7.28 -23.14
N ASN A 404 24.25 -7.59 -22.13
CA ASN A 404 22.85 -7.20 -22.11
C ASN A 404 22.70 -5.73 -21.67
N GLN A 405 21.70 -5.02 -22.19
CA GLN A 405 21.41 -3.62 -21.88
C GLN A 405 20.01 -3.51 -21.25
N ILE A 406 19.88 -2.83 -20.11
CA ILE A 406 18.59 -2.55 -19.47
C ILE A 406 18.43 -1.03 -19.37
N ARG A 407 17.31 -0.52 -19.88
CA ARG A 407 16.89 0.87 -19.82
C ARG A 407 15.54 0.91 -19.10
N LYS A 408 15.51 1.38 -17.85
CA LYS A 408 14.24 1.56 -17.15
C LYS A 408 13.53 2.79 -17.72
N LYS A 409 12.23 2.69 -18.01
CA LYS A 409 11.41 3.90 -18.20
C LYS A 409 11.25 4.60 -16.86
N LYS A 410 11.12 5.93 -16.92
CA LYS A 410 11.40 6.84 -15.80
C LYS A 410 10.19 6.97 -14.86
N ASP A 411 9.66 5.85 -14.37
CA ASP A 411 8.74 5.86 -13.24
C ASP A 411 9.50 6.23 -11.95
N ARG A 412 9.20 7.43 -11.45
CA ARG A 412 9.83 8.06 -10.29
C ARG A 412 9.34 7.51 -8.94
N TYR A 413 8.49 6.48 -8.95
CA TYR A 413 7.83 5.94 -7.75
C TYR A 413 8.21 4.48 -7.40
N THR A 414 8.95 3.77 -8.26
CA THR A 414 9.29 2.34 -8.09
C THR A 414 10.79 2.08 -7.83
N HIS A 415 11.32 2.67 -6.76
CA HIS A 415 12.71 2.45 -6.32
C HIS A 415 12.84 1.24 -5.38
N GLN A 416 12.63 0.03 -5.89
CA GLN A 416 13.06 -1.21 -5.21
C GLN A 416 14.18 -1.88 -6.00
N PRO A 417 15.29 -2.30 -5.36
CA PRO A 417 16.37 -2.99 -6.03
C PRO A 417 15.88 -4.35 -6.54
N MET A 418 16.21 -4.67 -7.80
CA MET A 418 15.83 -5.93 -8.41
C MET A 418 16.74 -7.06 -7.92
N LEU A 419 16.18 -8.19 -7.47
CA LEU A 419 17.00 -9.38 -7.26
C LEU A 419 17.42 -9.95 -8.63
N PRO A 420 18.73 -10.16 -8.89
CA PRO A 420 19.19 -10.80 -10.12
C PRO A 420 18.61 -12.21 -10.28
N PHE A 421 18.59 -12.95 -9.17
CA PHE A 421 18.14 -14.33 -9.06
C PHE A 421 17.26 -14.53 -7.83
N ALA A 422 16.25 -15.39 -7.96
CA ALA A 422 15.54 -16.01 -6.84
C ALA A 422 15.40 -17.51 -7.08
N PHE A 423 15.36 -18.30 -6.02
CA PHE A 423 15.31 -19.77 -6.05
C PHE A 423 14.06 -20.29 -5.33
N HIS A 424 13.48 -21.38 -5.82
CA HIS A 424 12.22 -21.93 -5.28
C HIS A 424 12.38 -22.55 -3.88
N GLU A 425 13.54 -23.15 -3.57
CA GLU A 425 13.87 -23.64 -2.24
C GLU A 425 14.77 -22.63 -1.52
N ALA A 426 14.35 -22.19 -0.33
CA ALA A 426 15.25 -21.48 0.56
C ALA A 426 16.35 -22.44 1.04
N PHE A 427 17.62 -22.03 0.98
CA PHE A 427 18.72 -22.77 1.59
C PHE A 427 18.35 -23.13 3.03
N SER A 428 18.44 -24.40 3.40
CA SER A 428 18.21 -24.81 4.78
C SER A 428 19.20 -24.09 5.69
N THR A 429 18.77 -23.72 6.89
CA THR A 429 19.48 -22.77 7.78
C THR A 429 20.85 -23.23 8.29
N ASN A 430 21.31 -24.41 7.86
CA ASN A 430 22.55 -25.05 8.28
C ASN A 430 23.56 -25.23 7.12
N VAL A 431 23.30 -24.67 5.93
CA VAL A 431 24.25 -24.72 4.81
C VAL A 431 25.30 -23.62 4.98
N THR A 432 26.57 -23.99 5.10
CA THR A 432 27.67 -23.02 5.23
C THR A 432 27.86 -22.19 3.96
N PRO A 433 28.44 -20.97 4.03
CA PRO A 433 28.79 -20.19 2.85
C PRO A 433 29.63 -20.98 1.82
N ALA A 434 30.48 -21.90 2.28
CA ALA A 434 31.27 -22.78 1.43
C ALA A 434 30.43 -23.82 0.69
N GLU A 435 29.36 -24.35 1.30
CA GLU A 435 28.43 -25.30 0.67
C GLU A 435 27.45 -24.61 -0.29
N VAL A 436 27.01 -23.38 0.02
CA VAL A 436 26.31 -22.52 -0.94
C VAL A 436 27.19 -22.28 -2.18
N LEU A 437 28.46 -21.90 -1.97
CA LEU A 437 29.44 -21.74 -3.04
C LEU A 437 29.74 -23.04 -3.81
N LYS A 438 29.60 -24.21 -3.18
CA LYS A 438 29.82 -25.52 -3.81
C LYS A 438 28.63 -25.98 -4.66
N ASN A 439 27.41 -25.63 -4.26
CA ASN A 439 26.18 -26.03 -4.95
C ASN A 439 25.80 -25.07 -6.11
N VAL A 440 26.19 -23.80 -6.02
CA VAL A 440 25.97 -22.79 -7.08
C VAL A 440 27.07 -22.83 -8.17
N ARG A 441 28.21 -23.50 -7.92
CA ARG A 441 29.28 -23.66 -8.91
C ARG A 441 29.21 -25.03 -9.62
N PRO A 442 28.99 -25.05 -10.94
CA PRO A 442 29.56 -26.11 -11.77
C PRO A 442 31.09 -26.13 -11.57
N SER A 443 31.63 -27.29 -11.23
CA SER A 443 33.07 -27.50 -11.15
C SER A 443 33.70 -27.22 -12.51
N GLU A 444 34.76 -26.41 -12.52
CA GLU A 444 35.64 -26.16 -13.67
C GLU A 444 34.99 -25.39 -14.85
N THR A 445 34.49 -24.18 -14.59
CA THR A 445 34.57 -23.04 -15.56
C THR A 445 34.23 -21.67 -14.99
N PHE A 446 33.72 -21.54 -13.76
CA PHE A 446 33.62 -20.25 -13.08
C PHE A 446 35.00 -19.78 -12.58
N ALA A 447 35.81 -19.29 -13.51
CA ALA A 447 36.99 -18.49 -13.20
C ALA A 447 36.52 -17.17 -12.55
N THR A 448 36.88 -16.98 -11.28
CA THR A 448 36.83 -15.68 -10.62
C THR A 448 37.68 -14.68 -11.43
N TYR A 449 36.99 -13.77 -12.13
CA TYR A 449 37.47 -12.57 -12.82
C TYR A 449 38.98 -12.46 -13.20
N TYR A 450 39.26 -12.54 -14.51
CA TYR A 450 40.53 -12.27 -15.24
C TYR A 450 41.68 -13.29 -15.02
N PRO A 451 42.63 -13.48 -15.98
CA PRO A 451 42.91 -12.78 -17.27
C PRO A 451 42.72 -13.71 -18.51
N LEU A 452 43.02 -13.41 -19.80
CA LEU A 452 43.21 -12.20 -20.65
C LEU A 452 43.16 -12.61 -22.15
N HIS A 453 42.73 -11.72 -23.05
CA HIS A 453 43.46 -11.32 -24.29
C HIS A 453 42.79 -10.10 -24.93
N GLU A 454 43.55 -9.34 -25.74
CA GLU A 454 43.15 -8.03 -26.29
C GLU A 454 42.00 -8.13 -27.30
N GLY A 455 40.98 -7.26 -27.19
CA GLY A 455 40.05 -6.98 -28.30
C GLY A 455 38.63 -6.58 -27.93
N ASP A 456 38.05 -7.10 -26.85
CA ASP A 456 36.59 -7.06 -26.65
C ASP A 456 36.13 -6.43 -25.32
N THR A 457 35.21 -5.47 -25.41
CA THR A 457 34.81 -4.58 -24.30
C THR A 457 33.45 -4.93 -23.69
N LEU A 458 33.34 -4.66 -22.37
CA LEU A 458 32.13 -4.39 -21.57
C LEU A 458 31.14 -5.56 -21.29
N PHE A 459 31.09 -5.95 -20.02
CA PHE A 459 29.86 -6.36 -19.32
C PHE A 459 29.41 -5.13 -18.51
N GLN A 460 28.16 -4.66 -18.70
CA GLN A 460 27.64 -3.48 -17.99
C GLN A 460 26.31 -3.84 -17.30
N TRP A 461 26.36 -3.96 -15.97
CA TRP A 461 25.17 -3.84 -15.13
C TRP A 461 24.99 -2.35 -14.81
N ASN A 462 24.36 -1.60 -15.73
CA ASN A 462 24.11 -0.17 -15.52
C ASN A 462 22.90 0.06 -14.59
N GLU A 463 22.99 -0.39 -13.33
CA GLU A 463 22.34 0.33 -12.23
C GLU A 463 23.27 1.50 -11.88
N TRP A 464 23.10 2.63 -12.58
CA TRP A 464 23.93 3.80 -12.33
C TRP A 464 23.70 4.37 -10.91
N ASP A 465 22.49 4.18 -10.38
CA ASP A 465 22.03 4.84 -9.17
C ASP A 465 21.27 3.87 -8.22
N THR A 466 21.97 3.08 -7.38
CA THR A 466 21.29 2.38 -6.24
C THR A 466 22.10 1.99 -5.00
N LEU A 467 23.39 1.66 -5.08
CA LEU A 467 24.06 0.94 -3.99
C LEU A 467 24.94 1.82 -3.07
N LYS A 468 24.39 2.16 -1.89
CA LYS A 468 25.03 2.92 -0.79
C LYS A 468 26.29 2.28 -0.16
N TRP A 469 26.76 1.14 -0.69
CA TRP A 469 27.86 0.33 -0.14
C TRP A 469 28.75 -0.21 -1.25
N ARG A 470 29.51 0.69 -1.89
CA ARG A 470 30.60 0.34 -2.79
C ARG A 470 31.88 0.04 -2.00
N SER A 471 32.34 -1.20 -2.09
CA SER A 471 33.66 -1.63 -1.62
C SER A 471 34.70 -1.38 -2.71
N LEU A 472 35.74 -0.61 -2.37
CA LEU A 472 36.84 -0.27 -3.27
C LEU A 472 37.92 -1.34 -3.20
N TYR A 473 38.34 -1.89 -4.34
CA TYR A 473 39.44 -2.87 -4.40
C TYR A 473 40.59 -2.39 -5.27
N LEU A 474 41.81 -2.62 -4.78
CA LEU A 474 43.05 -2.47 -5.52
C LEU A 474 43.67 -3.85 -5.71
N GLY A 475 43.60 -4.38 -6.93
CA GLY A 475 43.87 -5.79 -7.17
C GLY A 475 42.93 -6.68 -6.35
N THR A 476 43.49 -7.53 -5.48
CA THR A 476 42.75 -8.41 -4.58
C THR A 476 42.50 -7.81 -3.19
N THR A 477 43.02 -6.62 -2.89
CA THR A 477 42.97 -6.01 -1.56
C THR A 477 41.84 -4.99 -1.45
N SER A 478 40.94 -5.16 -0.49
CA SER A 478 39.92 -4.16 -0.14
C SER A 478 40.59 -2.96 0.55
N LEU A 479 40.27 -1.74 0.09
CA LEU A 479 40.93 -0.51 0.53
C LEU A 479 40.16 0.30 1.58
N SER A 480 38.90 -0.01 1.91
CA SER A 480 38.19 0.67 3.01
C SER A 480 36.94 -0.06 3.54
N PRO A 481 36.65 0.03 4.86
CA PRO A 481 35.40 -0.42 5.48
C PRO A 481 34.32 0.68 5.62
N TYR A 482 34.46 1.83 4.94
CA TYR A 482 33.51 2.96 5.03
C TYR A 482 33.14 3.52 3.64
N GLN A 483 31.97 4.17 3.58
CA GLN A 483 31.26 4.62 2.37
C GLN A 483 32.11 5.50 1.45
N VAL A 484 32.23 5.12 0.17
CA VAL A 484 32.80 5.94 -0.90
C VAL A 484 31.70 6.80 -1.52
N HIS A 485 31.77 8.11 -1.34
CA HIS A 485 30.86 9.07 -1.95
C HIS A 485 31.46 9.68 -3.23
N ALA A 486 30.74 9.60 -4.35
CA ALA A 486 30.91 10.41 -5.57
C ALA A 486 32.35 10.72 -6.04
N GLU A 487 33.02 9.73 -6.65
CA GLU A 487 34.20 9.82 -7.55
C GLU A 487 35.44 10.65 -7.11
N ARG A 488 35.45 11.27 -5.92
CA ARG A 488 36.57 12.06 -5.40
C ARG A 488 37.20 11.40 -4.18
N PHE A 489 38.46 11.03 -4.33
CA PHE A 489 39.24 10.41 -3.26
C PHE A 489 39.72 11.44 -2.24
N GLU A 490 38.95 11.65 -1.17
CA GLU A 490 39.39 12.36 0.03
C GLU A 490 39.55 11.38 1.20
N THR A 491 40.56 10.51 1.13
CA THR A 491 40.97 9.68 2.27
C THR A 491 42.48 9.80 2.53
N GLN A 492 42.87 9.74 3.80
CA GLN A 492 44.27 9.66 4.21
C GLN A 492 44.76 8.19 4.09
N LEU A 493 44.94 7.70 2.86
CA LEU A 493 45.69 6.47 2.64
C LEU A 493 47.20 6.70 2.86
N SER A 494 47.88 5.65 3.33
CA SER A 494 49.33 5.62 3.52
C SER A 494 50.14 5.73 2.21
N ALA A 495 49.49 5.56 1.07
CA ALA A 495 50.04 5.75 -0.27
C ALA A 495 48.93 6.33 -1.19
N PRO A 496 49.22 7.37 -2.00
CA PRO A 496 48.27 7.91 -2.97
C PRO A 496 48.08 6.96 -4.16
N LEU A 497 46.88 6.99 -4.75
CA LEU A 497 46.57 6.29 -6.00
C LEU A 497 47.22 7.01 -7.19
N GLU A 498 47.66 6.25 -8.21
CA GLU A 498 48.37 6.80 -9.37
C GLU A 498 47.40 7.18 -10.52
N ALA A 499 47.72 8.23 -11.28
CA ALA A 499 46.92 8.62 -12.43
C ALA A 499 46.99 7.56 -13.55
N GLY A 500 45.84 7.22 -14.13
CA GLY A 500 45.68 6.12 -15.09
C GLY A 500 45.48 4.74 -14.45
N GLN A 501 45.57 4.62 -13.13
CA GLN A 501 45.34 3.36 -12.41
C GLN A 501 43.87 2.92 -12.52
N SER A 502 43.64 1.66 -12.88
CA SER A 502 42.30 1.09 -12.94
C SER A 502 41.79 0.72 -11.54
N ILE A 503 40.64 1.26 -11.16
CA ILE A 503 39.91 0.95 -9.92
C ILE A 503 38.65 0.16 -10.26
N ARG A 504 38.34 -0.83 -9.42
CA ARG A 504 37.14 -1.67 -9.54
C ARG A 504 36.17 -1.36 -8.40
N TYR A 505 34.92 -1.10 -8.75
CA TYR A 505 33.84 -0.83 -7.81
C TYR A 505 32.95 -2.07 -7.69
N PHE A 506 32.78 -2.54 -6.45
CA PHE A 506 31.92 -3.67 -6.14
C PHE A 506 30.82 -3.26 -5.18
N SER A 507 29.58 -3.64 -5.47
CA SER A 507 28.47 -3.42 -4.55
C SER A 507 28.14 -4.63 -3.71
N THR A 508 27.76 -4.36 -2.46
CA THR A 508 27.36 -5.35 -1.47
C THR A 508 25.86 -5.31 -1.25
N TYR A 509 25.23 -6.49 -1.26
CA TYR A 509 23.86 -6.66 -0.81
C TYR A 509 23.85 -6.99 0.68
N ALA A 510 23.09 -6.22 1.46
CA ALA A 510 22.89 -6.51 2.88
C ALA A 510 22.10 -7.84 3.00
N PRO A 511 22.67 -8.88 3.63
CA PRO A 511 22.00 -10.17 3.69
C PRO A 511 20.79 -10.13 4.63
N LEU A 512 19.75 -10.88 4.29
CA LEU A 512 18.80 -11.38 5.29
C LEU A 512 19.58 -12.12 6.38
N SER A 513 19.22 -11.89 7.65
CA SER A 513 19.96 -12.38 8.81
C SER A 513 20.34 -13.86 8.68
N GLY A 514 21.65 -14.14 8.61
CA GLY A 514 22.20 -15.50 8.51
C GLY A 514 22.82 -15.88 7.15
N MET A 515 22.70 -15.07 6.10
CA MET A 515 23.34 -15.35 4.80
C MET A 515 24.67 -14.59 4.59
N PRO A 516 25.63 -15.14 3.82
CA PRO A 516 26.83 -14.42 3.41
C PRO A 516 26.50 -13.33 2.38
N ALA A 517 27.20 -12.19 2.44
CA ALA A 517 27.09 -11.16 1.42
C ALA A 517 27.67 -11.63 0.07
N PHE A 518 26.94 -11.35 -1.01
CA PHE A 518 27.41 -11.54 -2.39
C PHE A 518 27.78 -10.19 -3.01
N TYR A 519 28.69 -10.24 -3.99
CA TYR A 519 29.28 -9.07 -4.63
C TYR A 519 28.99 -9.06 -6.13
N THR A 520 28.77 -7.88 -6.68
CA THR A 520 28.73 -7.65 -8.14
C THR A 520 29.75 -6.57 -8.48
N GLU A 521 30.55 -6.79 -9.53
CA GLU A 521 31.45 -5.75 -10.08
C GLU A 521 30.60 -4.83 -10.97
N GLU A 522 30.42 -3.57 -10.55
CA GLU A 522 29.56 -2.61 -11.25
C GLU A 522 30.30 -1.90 -12.37
N TYR A 523 31.54 -1.45 -12.10
CA TYR A 523 32.29 -0.58 -13.00
C TYR A 523 33.80 -0.65 -12.78
N VAL A 524 34.55 -0.47 -13.86
CA VAL A 524 36.01 -0.28 -13.86
C VAL A 524 36.32 1.14 -14.33
N GLY A 525 36.74 2.00 -13.40
CA GLY A 525 37.12 3.38 -13.68
C GLY A 525 38.63 3.57 -13.79
N LYS A 526 39.08 4.59 -14.51
CA LYS A 526 40.47 5.07 -14.46
C LYS A 526 40.55 6.23 -13.47
N VAL A 527 41.57 6.23 -12.61
CA VAL A 527 41.89 7.39 -11.76
C VAL A 527 42.42 8.51 -12.64
N TYR A 528 41.73 9.65 -12.66
CA TYR A 528 42.31 10.89 -13.16
C TYR A 528 42.87 11.71 -11.99
N ALA A 529 43.98 12.42 -12.24
CA ALA A 529 44.54 13.33 -11.24
C ALA A 529 43.75 14.65 -11.27
N LYS A 530 43.12 14.98 -10.13
CA LYS A 530 42.26 16.16 -9.93
C LYS A 530 42.85 17.43 -10.55
N GLY A 531 42.26 17.88 -11.65
CA GLY A 531 42.61 19.08 -12.39
C GLY A 531 41.43 19.99 -12.69
N LEU A 532 40.19 19.47 -12.77
CA LEU A 532 39.00 20.27 -12.99
C LEU A 532 38.34 20.71 -11.67
N GLU A 533 38.00 22.00 -11.61
CA GLU A 533 37.10 22.58 -10.62
C GLU A 533 36.04 23.41 -11.33
N ALA A 534 34.78 22.97 -11.27
CA ALA A 534 33.63 23.68 -11.82
C ALA A 534 32.72 24.19 -10.70
N GLN A 535 31.93 25.23 -10.98
CA GLN A 535 30.82 25.64 -10.11
C GLN A 535 29.67 24.61 -10.15
N ASP A 536 28.83 24.60 -9.12
CA ASP A 536 27.54 23.90 -9.19
C ASP A 536 26.66 24.52 -10.30
N TYR A 537 25.93 23.70 -11.04
CA TYR A 537 25.01 24.15 -12.09
C TYR A 537 23.57 24.11 -11.57
N THR A 538 22.84 25.22 -11.68
CA THR A 538 21.39 25.24 -11.41
C THR A 538 20.62 25.21 -12.73
N TRP A 539 19.61 24.34 -12.83
CA TRP A 539 18.79 24.23 -14.03
C TRP A 539 18.20 25.61 -14.42
N GLY A 540 18.38 25.98 -15.70
CA GLY A 540 18.00 27.28 -16.24
C GLY A 540 19.12 28.32 -16.30
N GLN A 541 20.33 28.02 -15.81
CA GLN A 541 21.52 28.85 -16.04
C GLN A 541 22.04 28.68 -17.47
N ASP A 542 22.60 29.76 -18.04
CA ASP A 542 23.08 29.77 -19.43
C ASP A 542 24.49 29.17 -19.59
N TRP A 543 25.30 29.23 -18.53
CA TRP A 543 26.74 29.01 -18.55
C TRP A 543 27.22 28.20 -17.34
N LEU A 544 28.08 27.22 -17.60
CA LEU A 544 28.90 26.54 -16.59
C LEU A 544 30.31 27.16 -16.60
N TYR A 545 30.82 27.56 -15.43
CA TYR A 545 32.16 28.12 -15.29
C TYR A 545 33.07 27.22 -14.45
N GLY A 546 34.37 27.35 -14.66
CA GLY A 546 35.37 26.72 -13.80
C GLY A 546 36.80 26.99 -14.24
N LYS A 547 37.73 26.22 -13.68
CA LYS A 547 39.17 26.38 -13.84
C LYS A 547 39.89 25.03 -13.89
N TRP A 548 41.07 25.05 -14.48
CA TRP A 548 42.03 23.95 -14.47
C TRP A 548 43.16 24.24 -13.49
N LEU A 549 43.43 23.30 -12.59
CA LEU A 549 44.28 23.44 -11.41
C LEU A 549 45.71 22.93 -11.59
N ARG A 550 45.99 22.15 -12.66
CA ARG A 550 47.28 21.50 -12.86
C ARG A 550 48.13 22.21 -13.92
N THR A 551 49.40 21.83 -14.01
CA THR A 551 50.39 22.43 -14.92
C THR A 551 50.39 21.81 -16.32
N GLU A 552 49.76 20.64 -16.53
CA GLU A 552 49.66 20.04 -17.85
C GLU A 552 48.79 20.87 -18.81
N VAL A 553 49.10 20.77 -20.10
CA VAL A 553 48.41 21.54 -21.15
C VAL A 553 47.07 20.88 -21.50
N VAL A 554 46.00 21.38 -20.88
CA VAL A 554 44.63 21.23 -21.38
C VAL A 554 44.39 22.18 -22.56
N ASN A 555 43.72 21.69 -23.60
CA ASN A 555 43.38 22.47 -24.81
C ASN A 555 41.89 22.82 -24.84
N THR A 556 41.05 21.82 -24.61
CA THR A 556 39.60 21.90 -24.73
C THR A 556 38.92 21.23 -23.55
N ILE A 557 37.68 21.63 -23.30
CA ILE A 557 36.75 20.94 -22.43
C ILE A 557 35.51 20.54 -23.22
N ARG A 558 34.82 19.48 -22.80
CA ARG A 558 33.46 19.15 -23.28
C ARG A 558 32.60 18.65 -22.14
N LEU A 559 31.28 18.78 -22.29
CA LEU A 559 30.35 18.02 -21.49
C LEU A 559 30.12 16.63 -22.10
N VAL A 560 29.81 15.65 -21.26
CA VAL A 560 29.19 14.39 -21.66
C VAL A 560 27.83 14.36 -20.98
N ILE A 561 26.77 14.41 -21.78
CA ILE A 561 25.38 14.48 -21.30
C ILE A 561 24.72 13.14 -21.61
N ASP A 562 24.27 12.43 -20.57
CA ASP A 562 23.64 11.10 -20.67
C ASP A 562 24.47 10.12 -21.55
N GLY A 563 25.80 10.14 -21.36
CA GLY A 563 26.77 9.34 -22.11
C GLY A 563 27.17 9.88 -23.50
N GLN A 564 26.55 10.96 -24.00
CA GLN A 564 26.87 11.55 -25.30
C GLN A 564 27.84 12.74 -25.16
N PRO A 565 29.04 12.70 -25.79
CA PRO A 565 29.96 13.83 -25.78
C PRO A 565 29.41 14.99 -26.61
N THR A 566 29.49 16.19 -26.04
CA THR A 566 29.10 17.46 -26.65
C THR A 566 30.26 18.12 -27.41
N GLN A 567 30.01 19.27 -28.04
CA GLN A 567 31.04 20.04 -28.73
C GLN A 567 32.16 20.47 -27.78
N GLU A 568 33.40 20.34 -28.24
CA GLU A 568 34.57 20.86 -27.52
C GLU A 568 34.65 22.39 -27.55
N VAL A 569 34.97 22.99 -26.40
CA VAL A 569 35.19 24.43 -26.21
C VAL A 569 36.61 24.66 -25.72
N ALA A 570 37.31 25.62 -26.32
CA ALA A 570 38.68 25.97 -25.94
C ALA A 570 38.75 26.60 -24.53
N VAL A 571 39.76 26.23 -23.75
CA VAL A 571 40.03 26.88 -22.47
C VAL A 571 40.62 28.28 -22.67
N THR A 572 40.36 29.19 -21.73
CA THR A 572 40.91 30.55 -21.73
C THR A 572 42.03 30.67 -20.70
N ARG A 573 43.06 31.49 -20.97
CA ARG A 573 44.16 31.75 -20.04
C ARG A 573 44.13 33.20 -19.59
N ASP A 574 44.26 33.44 -18.29
CA ASP A 574 44.43 34.79 -17.75
C ASP A 574 45.90 35.26 -17.80
N VAL A 575 46.12 36.53 -17.45
CA VAL A 575 47.44 37.18 -17.45
C VAL A 575 48.46 36.57 -16.48
N ASN A 576 47.99 35.78 -15.50
CA ASN A 576 48.83 35.08 -14.53
C ASN A 576 49.07 33.61 -14.94
N GLY A 577 48.56 33.19 -16.10
CA GLY A 577 48.69 31.83 -16.62
C GLY A 577 47.69 30.83 -16.03
N ALA A 578 46.74 31.26 -15.18
CA ALA A 578 45.69 30.37 -14.72
C ALA A 578 44.69 30.12 -15.86
N VAL A 579 44.23 28.87 -15.93
CA VAL A 579 43.38 28.37 -17.01
C VAL A 579 41.94 28.33 -16.50
N HIS A 580 41.06 29.08 -17.16
CA HIS A 580 39.63 29.15 -16.88
C HIS A 580 38.82 28.62 -18.06
N PHE A 581 37.58 28.23 -17.82
CA PHE A 581 36.65 27.87 -18.88
C PHE A 581 35.24 28.39 -18.59
N GLN A 582 34.50 28.58 -19.69
CA GLN A 582 33.10 28.95 -19.70
C GLN A 582 32.43 28.12 -20.79
N TYR A 583 31.50 27.25 -20.41
CA TYR A 583 30.79 26.35 -21.31
C TYR A 583 29.32 26.77 -21.43
N TYR A 584 28.84 27.00 -22.65
CA TYR A 584 27.43 27.36 -22.88
C TYR A 584 26.57 26.10 -22.79
N ILE A 585 25.64 26.07 -21.83
CA ILE A 585 24.87 24.87 -21.46
C ILE A 585 23.35 25.09 -21.58
N LYS A 586 22.92 26.33 -21.87
CA LYS A 586 21.50 26.70 -22.04
C LYS A 586 20.78 25.74 -22.98
N ASN A 587 19.67 25.18 -22.52
CA ASN A 587 18.82 24.22 -23.23
C ASN A 587 19.47 22.86 -23.59
N GLN A 588 20.72 22.60 -23.20
CA GLN A 588 21.36 21.28 -23.39
C GLN A 588 21.07 20.31 -22.25
N VAL A 589 20.82 20.84 -21.05
CA VAL A 589 20.44 20.08 -19.85
C VAL A 589 18.99 20.34 -19.47
N THR A 590 18.24 19.28 -19.21
CA THR A 590 16.82 19.33 -18.83
C THR A 590 16.62 18.82 -17.41
N VAL A 591 15.41 18.98 -16.84
CA VAL A 591 15.04 18.34 -15.56
C VAL A 591 15.05 16.80 -15.60
N ASN A 592 15.18 16.20 -16.79
CA ASN A 592 15.22 14.77 -17.00
C ASN A 592 16.62 14.23 -17.33
N THR A 593 17.63 15.09 -17.50
CA THR A 593 19.03 14.68 -17.70
C THR A 593 19.54 13.99 -16.43
N GLU A 594 20.26 12.88 -16.58
CA GLU A 594 20.65 11.95 -15.50
C GLU A 594 22.14 12.09 -15.15
N ASP A 595 22.98 12.31 -16.17
CA ASP A 595 24.41 12.52 -15.97
C ASP A 595 24.94 13.66 -16.84
N VAL A 596 25.72 14.53 -16.21
CA VAL A 596 26.47 15.60 -16.88
C VAL A 596 27.89 15.53 -16.35
N ARG A 597 28.81 15.02 -17.15
CA ARG A 597 30.24 15.04 -16.85
C ARG A 597 30.90 16.17 -17.59
N LEU A 598 31.96 16.74 -17.02
CA LEU A 598 32.86 17.66 -17.68
C LEU A 598 34.21 16.96 -17.85
N GLN A 599 34.67 16.83 -19.10
CA GLN A 599 35.96 16.25 -19.44
C GLN A 599 36.95 17.35 -19.85
N ALA A 600 38.19 17.27 -19.35
CA ALA A 600 39.33 18.07 -19.78
C ALA A 600 40.17 17.25 -20.77
N LEU A 601 40.44 17.80 -21.95
CA LEU A 601 41.09 17.08 -23.04
C LEU A 601 42.50 17.65 -23.33
N GLY A 602 43.45 16.73 -23.45
CA GLY A 602 44.84 17.03 -23.78
C GLY A 602 45.09 17.20 -25.28
N LYS A 603 46.36 17.36 -25.64
CA LYS A 603 46.79 17.46 -27.04
C LYS A 603 46.82 16.09 -27.71
N LYS A 604 46.04 15.90 -28.79
CA LYS A 604 46.15 14.74 -29.68
C LYS A 604 47.57 14.66 -30.26
N VAL A 605 48.13 13.45 -30.27
CA VAL A 605 49.46 13.21 -30.86
C VAL A 605 49.30 12.93 -32.36
N ASN A 606 48.32 12.12 -32.76
CA ASN A 606 47.88 11.90 -34.14
C ASN A 606 46.37 12.14 -34.30
N ILE A 607 45.93 12.28 -35.56
CA ILE A 607 44.50 12.48 -35.91
C ILE A 607 43.65 11.23 -35.63
N ALA A 608 44.27 10.04 -35.61
CA ALA A 608 43.60 8.76 -35.38
C ALA A 608 43.56 8.33 -33.89
N ASP A 609 44.18 9.09 -32.99
CA ASP A 609 44.23 8.75 -31.57
C ASP A 609 42.95 9.20 -30.86
N GLU A 610 42.45 8.39 -29.91
CA GLU A 610 41.37 8.78 -29.00
C GLU A 610 41.78 9.99 -28.14
N ASP A 611 40.78 10.76 -27.68
CA ASP A 611 41.04 11.96 -26.87
C ASP A 611 41.69 11.56 -25.53
N MET A 612 42.88 12.08 -25.25
CA MET A 612 43.50 11.90 -23.93
C MET A 612 42.75 12.75 -22.89
N ILE A 613 41.81 12.11 -22.19
CA ILE A 613 41.13 12.68 -21.03
C ILE A 613 42.16 12.90 -19.91
N LEU A 614 42.38 14.16 -19.54
CA LEU A 614 43.30 14.59 -18.48
C LEU A 614 42.64 14.58 -17.09
N ASP A 615 41.35 14.90 -17.05
CA ASP A 615 40.48 14.79 -15.88
C ASP A 615 39.00 14.73 -16.29
N GLU A 616 38.16 14.17 -15.42
CA GLU A 616 36.71 14.11 -15.58
C GLU A 616 36.05 14.40 -14.22
N ILE A 617 35.01 15.26 -14.21
CA ILE A 617 34.20 15.51 -13.01
C ILE A 617 32.71 15.49 -13.34
N ARG A 618 31.89 14.90 -12.47
CA ARG A 618 30.43 15.03 -12.53
C ARG A 618 29.99 16.43 -12.10
N ILE A 619 29.02 17.00 -12.81
CA ILE A 619 28.42 18.32 -12.55
C ILE A 619 27.01 18.09 -11.97
N PRO A 620 26.74 18.46 -10.71
CA PRO A 620 25.42 18.29 -10.13
C PRO A 620 24.42 19.26 -10.78
N ILE A 621 23.24 18.74 -11.15
CA ILE A 621 22.13 19.53 -11.71
C ILE A 621 21.21 19.95 -10.56
N LEU A 622 21.39 21.17 -10.06
CA LEU A 622 20.60 21.69 -8.95
C LEU A 622 19.22 22.16 -9.40
N GLN A 623 18.21 21.76 -8.63
CA GLN A 623 16.83 22.19 -8.77
C GLN A 623 16.60 23.51 -8.03
N SER A 624 16.25 24.55 -8.78
CA SER A 624 15.82 25.83 -8.21
C SER A 624 14.53 25.64 -7.40
N GLN A 625 14.40 26.38 -6.28
CA GLN A 625 13.21 26.38 -5.41
C GLN A 625 12.79 25.01 -4.82
N LEU A 626 13.62 23.95 -4.93
CA LEU A 626 13.32 22.65 -4.31
C LEU A 626 13.22 22.74 -2.79
N LEU A 627 14.00 23.63 -2.17
CA LEU A 627 13.99 23.96 -0.76
C LEU A 627 13.62 25.42 -0.55
N THR A 628 12.81 25.69 0.46
CA THR A 628 12.49 27.03 0.98
C THR A 628 12.42 26.98 2.51
N SER A 629 12.57 28.12 3.18
CA SER A 629 12.33 28.25 4.61
C SER A 629 11.85 29.66 4.95
N ARG A 630 11.28 29.84 6.14
CA ARG A 630 11.18 31.16 6.77
C ARG A 630 12.59 31.74 7.05
N SER A 631 12.66 33.04 7.30
CA SER A 631 13.80 33.67 7.97
C SER A 631 13.97 33.08 9.38
N TYR A 632 15.20 32.98 9.87
CA TYR A 632 15.49 32.51 11.23
C TYR A 632 16.04 33.63 12.12
N HIS A 633 15.76 33.58 13.41
CA HIS A 633 16.37 34.45 14.42
C HIS A 633 17.60 33.76 15.04
N LEU A 634 18.52 34.49 15.66
CA LEU A 634 19.75 33.88 16.22
C LEU A 634 19.48 32.96 17.42
N GLU A 635 18.34 33.18 18.06
CA GLU A 635 17.74 32.44 19.15
C GLU A 635 16.89 31.23 18.70
N ASP A 636 16.60 31.08 17.39
CA ASP A 636 15.87 29.92 16.88
C ASP A 636 16.70 28.63 17.04
N THR A 637 16.10 27.61 17.66
CA THR A 637 16.69 26.26 17.74
C THR A 637 16.36 25.41 16.51
N SER A 638 15.33 25.76 15.75
CA SER A 638 14.94 25.11 14.51
C SER A 638 14.21 26.08 13.58
N VAL A 639 14.23 25.81 12.28
CA VAL A 639 13.51 26.58 11.25
C VAL A 639 12.61 25.64 10.45
N LEU A 640 11.41 26.09 10.10
CA LEU A 640 10.54 25.31 9.21
C LEU A 640 11.14 25.31 7.80
N VAL A 641 11.57 24.14 7.33
CA VAL A 641 12.03 23.91 5.96
C VAL A 641 10.91 23.22 5.18
N ARG A 642 10.68 23.69 3.95
CA ARG A 642 9.65 23.18 3.05
C ARG A 642 10.26 22.77 1.74
N MET A 643 9.68 21.72 1.16
CA MET A 643 10.04 21.19 -0.15
C MET A 643 8.91 21.42 -1.14
N SER A 644 9.25 21.79 -2.38
CA SER A 644 8.28 21.95 -3.46
C SER A 644 7.71 20.61 -3.93
N GLU A 645 6.76 20.60 -4.88
CA GLU A 645 6.16 19.36 -5.42
C GLU A 645 7.19 18.35 -5.96
N ASN A 646 8.38 18.81 -6.35
CA ASN A 646 9.51 17.98 -6.76
C ASN A 646 10.28 17.33 -5.59
N ARG A 647 9.73 17.34 -4.36
CA ARG A 647 10.41 16.88 -3.14
C ARG A 647 11.02 15.48 -3.23
N ASN A 648 10.45 14.61 -4.06
CA ASN A 648 10.90 13.22 -4.25
C ASN A 648 12.33 13.12 -4.80
N LEU A 649 12.88 14.23 -5.30
CA LEU A 649 14.29 14.34 -5.70
C LEU A 649 15.25 14.39 -4.50
N ALA A 650 14.81 14.63 -3.27
CA ALA A 650 15.69 14.60 -2.08
C ALA A 650 15.23 13.60 -1.01
N HIS A 651 16.23 13.00 -0.35
CA HIS A 651 16.10 11.97 0.68
C HIS A 651 16.90 12.28 1.94
N ALA A 652 17.85 13.22 1.89
CA ALA A 652 18.53 13.72 3.08
C ALA A 652 18.79 15.22 2.96
N LEU A 653 18.79 15.90 4.11
CA LEU A 653 19.34 17.25 4.23
C LEU A 653 20.62 17.22 5.03
N HIS A 654 21.69 17.78 4.47
CA HIS A 654 22.93 18.06 5.20
C HIS A 654 22.96 19.54 5.60
N SER A 655 23.26 19.79 6.88
CA SER A 655 23.48 21.13 7.40
C SER A 655 24.95 21.46 7.25
N VAL A 656 25.27 22.53 6.52
CA VAL A 656 26.63 22.94 6.18
C VAL A 656 26.90 24.35 6.69
N LEU A 657 27.98 24.52 7.45
CA LEU A 657 28.40 25.78 8.06
C LEU A 657 29.81 26.11 7.56
N ASP A 658 29.97 27.23 6.86
CA ASP A 658 31.24 27.68 6.26
C ASP A 658 31.96 26.58 5.45
N GLY A 659 31.17 25.78 4.70
CA GLY A 659 31.65 24.68 3.87
C GLY A 659 31.86 23.34 4.60
N LYS A 660 31.67 23.26 5.92
CA LYS A 660 31.78 22.01 6.70
C LYS A 660 30.40 21.46 7.07
N ARG A 661 30.16 20.17 6.83
CA ARG A 661 28.95 19.46 7.28
C ARG A 661 28.95 19.36 8.81
N VAL A 662 27.90 19.87 9.44
CA VAL A 662 27.68 19.89 10.90
C VAL A 662 26.45 19.09 11.34
N GLY A 663 25.59 18.67 10.41
CA GLY A 663 24.41 17.87 10.70
C GLY A 663 23.87 17.12 9.48
N SER A 664 22.99 16.16 9.73
CA SER A 664 22.33 15.35 8.70
C SER A 664 20.99 14.84 9.20
N THR A 665 19.96 14.90 8.35
CA THR A 665 18.63 14.37 8.66
C THR A 665 18.08 13.65 7.43
N PRO A 666 17.66 12.37 7.54
CA PRO A 666 16.93 11.70 6.47
C PRO A 666 15.52 12.29 6.32
N LEU A 667 14.98 12.25 5.11
CA LEU A 667 13.66 12.75 4.74
C LEU A 667 12.71 11.59 4.51
N TYR A 668 11.53 11.64 5.14
CA TYR A 668 10.50 10.60 5.07
C TYR A 668 9.45 10.89 4.00
N SER A 669 8.16 10.90 4.31
CA SER A 669 7.06 11.28 3.39
C SER A 669 6.79 12.78 3.32
N ASP A 670 7.40 13.55 4.22
CA ASP A 670 6.96 14.91 4.51
C ASP A 670 7.48 15.95 3.50
N THR A 671 6.65 16.95 3.22
CA THR A 671 6.96 18.11 2.39
C THR A 671 7.33 19.35 3.23
N SER A 672 7.21 19.26 4.55
CA SER A 672 7.54 20.33 5.49
C SER A 672 7.94 19.71 6.84
N PHE A 673 8.96 20.26 7.49
CA PHE A 673 9.47 19.78 8.79
C PHE A 673 10.37 20.84 9.45
N TYR A 674 10.48 20.80 10.77
CA TYR A 674 11.41 21.65 11.51
C TYR A 674 12.83 21.09 11.41
N TYR A 675 13.73 21.88 10.84
CA TYR A 675 15.15 21.53 10.67
C TYR A 675 15.99 22.28 11.70
N PRO A 676 16.89 21.62 12.44
CA PRO A 676 17.64 22.25 13.53
C PRO A 676 18.62 23.31 13.02
N VAL A 677 18.65 24.46 13.70
CA VAL A 677 19.65 25.52 13.45
C VAL A 677 20.98 25.09 14.07
N PRO A 678 22.12 25.20 13.36
CA PRO A 678 23.44 24.86 13.91
C PRO A 678 23.79 25.67 15.16
N SER A 679 24.33 25.00 16.18
CA SER A 679 24.80 25.65 17.41
C SER A 679 26.00 26.57 17.16
N GLY A 680 26.07 27.68 17.89
CA GLY A 680 27.17 28.66 17.78
C GLY A 680 27.20 29.41 16.45
N MET A 681 26.05 29.61 15.82
CA MET A 681 25.88 30.38 14.58
C MET A 681 25.87 31.90 14.88
N THR A 682 26.40 32.70 13.96
CA THR A 682 26.53 34.17 14.09
C THR A 682 26.28 34.82 12.73
N ARG A 683 25.99 36.14 12.70
CA ARG A 683 25.75 36.91 11.47
C ARG A 683 26.90 36.90 10.43
N GLN A 684 28.08 36.37 10.78
CA GLN A 684 29.23 36.26 9.87
C GLN A 684 29.38 34.86 9.25
N LYS A 685 28.75 33.82 9.80
CA LYS A 685 28.86 32.45 9.29
C LYS A 685 27.83 32.21 8.20
N LYS A 686 28.23 31.51 7.13
CA LYS A 686 27.33 31.11 6.05
C LYS A 686 26.77 29.72 6.35
N TRP A 687 25.49 29.67 6.72
CA TRP A 687 24.72 28.44 6.81
C TRP A 687 24.14 28.08 5.43
N THR A 688 24.18 26.81 5.06
CA THR A 688 23.56 26.27 3.85
C THR A 688 22.96 24.91 4.17
N ILE A 689 21.75 24.67 3.69
CA ILE A 689 21.07 23.39 3.72
C ILE A 689 21.24 22.76 2.34
N GLU A 690 21.88 21.61 2.29
CA GLU A 690 22.06 20.83 1.07
C GLU A 690 21.01 19.71 1.01
N ALA A 691 20.09 19.80 0.06
CA ALA A 691 19.24 18.66 -0.30
C ALA A 691 20.06 17.67 -1.14
N ARG A 692 19.99 16.41 -0.73
CA ARG A 692 20.65 15.30 -1.39
C ARG A 692 19.66 14.17 -1.65
N ASP A 693 19.79 13.52 -2.80
CA ASP A 693 18.92 12.43 -3.23
C ASP A 693 19.15 11.12 -2.44
N ILE A 694 18.48 10.05 -2.86
CA ILE A 694 18.63 8.71 -2.26
C ILE A 694 20.05 8.14 -2.43
N TYR A 695 20.85 8.66 -3.36
CA TYR A 695 22.24 8.30 -3.63
C TYR A 695 23.23 9.20 -2.87
N GLY A 696 22.71 10.30 -2.31
CA GLY A 696 23.41 11.32 -1.55
C GLY A 696 24.13 12.35 -2.42
N ASP A 697 23.85 12.38 -3.73
CA ASP A 697 24.28 13.42 -4.64
C ASP A 697 23.51 14.72 -4.38
N LEU A 698 24.14 15.86 -4.71
CA LEU A 698 23.59 17.18 -4.41
C LEU A 698 22.53 17.57 -5.44
N VAL A 699 21.27 17.71 -4.99
CA VAL A 699 20.13 18.07 -5.86
C VAL A 699 19.59 19.49 -5.64
N ALA A 700 19.83 20.10 -4.48
CA ALA A 700 19.61 21.54 -4.30
C ALA A 700 20.43 22.11 -3.14
N LYS A 701 20.67 23.42 -3.18
CA LYS A 701 21.26 24.21 -2.09
C LYS A 701 20.31 25.33 -1.73
N TRP A 702 20.06 25.50 -0.43
CA TRP A 702 19.31 26.61 0.12
C TRP A 702 20.11 27.32 1.20
N VAL A 703 20.06 28.65 1.21
CA VAL A 703 20.66 29.49 2.25
C VAL A 703 19.50 30.11 3.03
N PRO A 704 19.17 29.60 4.24
CA PRO A 704 18.12 30.18 5.05
C PRO A 704 18.38 31.67 5.31
N PRO A 705 17.39 32.57 5.13
CA PRO A 705 17.59 34.00 5.39
C PRO A 705 17.80 34.27 6.89
N VAL A 706 18.74 35.16 7.22
CA VAL A 706 18.95 35.62 8.60
C VAL A 706 17.97 36.77 8.87
N SER A 707 17.13 36.65 9.90
CA SER A 707 16.24 37.74 10.28
C SER A 707 17.03 38.95 10.82
N THR A 708 16.58 40.15 10.44
CA THR A 708 17.22 41.43 10.80
C THR A 708 16.27 42.42 11.45
N ALA A 709 15.00 42.04 11.62
CA ALA A 709 13.92 42.83 12.20
C ALA A 709 12.82 41.89 12.76
N GLU A 710 11.67 42.41 13.19
CA GLU A 710 10.57 41.59 13.72
C GLU A 710 9.22 42.00 13.09
N VAL A 711 8.49 41.03 12.53
CA VAL A 711 7.14 41.18 11.95
C VAL A 711 6.13 40.37 12.77
N TRP A 712 4.96 40.96 13.07
CA TRP A 712 3.96 40.35 13.97
C TRP A 712 2.54 40.40 13.40
N THR A 713 1.69 39.53 13.94
CA THR A 713 0.26 39.37 13.62
C THR A 713 -0.56 39.31 14.92
N ASP A 714 -1.79 39.84 14.93
CA ASP A 714 -2.71 39.69 16.09
C ASP A 714 -3.38 38.32 16.15
N ILE A 715 -3.43 37.60 15.03
CA ILE A 715 -3.92 36.23 14.93
C ILE A 715 -2.71 35.30 14.71
N PRO A 716 -2.24 34.60 15.76
CA PRO A 716 -1.12 33.64 15.64
C PRO A 716 -1.55 32.28 15.08
N THR A 717 -2.83 32.08 14.75
CA THR A 717 -3.38 30.84 14.16
C THR A 717 -4.73 31.12 13.50
N TYR A 718 -4.90 30.78 12.23
CA TYR A 718 -6.13 30.93 11.47
C TYR A 718 -7.02 29.68 11.62
N SER A 719 -8.34 29.86 11.67
CA SER A 719 -9.31 28.76 11.71
C SER A 719 -10.09 28.69 10.40
N LEU A 720 -10.04 27.53 9.72
CA LEU A 720 -10.47 27.38 8.32
C LEU A 720 -11.93 27.81 8.06
N ASN A 721 -12.80 27.64 9.06
CA ASN A 721 -14.24 27.89 8.97
C ASN A 721 -14.68 29.20 9.65
N THR A 722 -13.77 30.09 10.04
CA THR A 722 -14.12 31.39 10.66
C THR A 722 -13.81 32.57 9.74
N LYS A 723 -14.59 33.64 9.86
CA LYS A 723 -14.22 34.94 9.29
C LYS A 723 -13.17 35.58 10.21
N ALA A 724 -11.90 35.31 9.93
CA ALA A 724 -10.80 35.99 10.62
C ALA A 724 -10.34 37.22 9.83
N GLU A 725 -10.13 38.32 10.56
CA GLU A 725 -9.47 39.53 10.09
C GLU A 725 -8.07 39.56 10.66
N ILE A 726 -7.04 39.43 9.82
CA ILE A 726 -5.64 39.47 10.28
C ILE A 726 -5.15 40.91 10.26
N LYS A 727 -4.60 41.37 11.38
CA LYS A 727 -3.88 42.64 11.52
C LYS A 727 -2.38 42.37 11.59
N ILE A 728 -1.62 43.18 10.87
CA ILE A 728 -0.17 43.01 10.69
C ILE A 728 0.58 44.27 11.10
N GLY A 729 1.80 44.11 11.64
CA GLY A 729 2.68 45.21 12.00
C GLY A 729 4.15 44.80 12.10
N TYR A 730 5.02 45.77 12.37
CA TYR A 730 6.47 45.62 12.19
C TYR A 730 7.29 46.45 13.20
N TYR A 731 8.47 45.95 13.56
CA TYR A 731 9.46 46.61 14.41
C TYR A 731 10.82 46.69 13.71
N GLY A 732 11.23 47.89 13.29
CA GLY A 732 12.50 48.14 12.62
C GLY A 732 12.46 49.35 11.68
N GLY A 733 13.59 49.63 11.01
CA GLY A 733 13.76 50.83 10.16
C GLY A 733 14.06 50.58 8.68
N LYS A 734 13.91 49.34 8.18
CA LYS A 734 14.34 48.97 6.81
C LYS A 734 13.29 48.28 5.93
N MET A 735 12.11 47.94 6.45
CA MET A 735 11.02 47.38 5.64
C MET A 735 10.49 48.39 4.62
N GLN A 736 10.27 47.94 3.38
CA GLN A 736 9.58 48.69 2.32
C GLN A 736 8.20 48.12 2.00
N SER A 737 8.02 46.80 2.14
CA SER A 737 6.72 46.15 1.96
C SER A 737 6.62 44.85 2.77
N ALA A 738 5.41 44.35 2.93
CA ALA A 738 5.14 43.00 3.39
C ALA A 738 4.28 42.25 2.36
N GLN A 739 4.51 40.95 2.21
CA GLN A 739 3.73 40.08 1.34
C GLN A 739 3.06 38.98 2.15
N LEU A 740 1.80 38.72 1.87
CA LEU A 740 1.08 37.56 2.37
C LEU A 740 1.06 36.51 1.27
N LEU A 741 1.59 35.33 1.57
CA LEU A 741 1.69 34.20 0.67
C LEU A 741 0.76 33.08 1.16
N VAL A 742 0.02 32.48 0.25
CA VAL A 742 -0.68 31.22 0.49
C VAL A 742 -0.12 30.16 -0.45
N ASN A 743 0.40 29.06 0.10
CA ASN A 743 1.09 28.02 -0.68
C ASN A 743 2.15 28.60 -1.64
N GLN A 744 3.01 29.50 -1.13
CA GLN A 744 4.03 30.26 -1.88
C GLN A 744 3.50 31.24 -2.95
N VAL A 745 2.19 31.30 -3.21
CA VAL A 745 1.58 32.29 -4.10
C VAL A 745 1.32 33.59 -3.33
N VAL A 746 1.86 34.72 -3.82
CA VAL A 746 1.58 36.04 -3.23
C VAL A 746 0.11 36.39 -3.46
N VAL A 747 -0.68 36.42 -2.38
CA VAL A 747 -2.11 36.78 -2.41
C VAL A 747 -2.37 38.24 -2.03
N ALA A 748 -1.45 38.87 -1.30
CA ALA A 748 -1.48 40.31 -1.01
C ALA A 748 -0.06 40.88 -0.91
N THR A 749 0.09 42.15 -1.26
CA THR A 749 1.31 42.96 -1.02
C THR A 749 0.89 44.28 -0.39
N VAL A 750 1.60 44.69 0.66
CA VAL A 750 1.27 45.84 1.52
C VAL A 750 2.47 46.75 1.61
N SER A 751 2.30 48.06 1.39
CA SER A 751 3.39 49.04 1.55
C SER A 751 3.73 49.27 3.02
N ALA A 752 4.99 49.56 3.33
CA ALA A 752 5.40 49.93 4.71
C ALA A 752 4.66 51.16 5.25
N THR A 753 4.20 52.07 4.39
CA THR A 753 3.37 53.23 4.75
C THR A 753 1.97 52.88 5.24
N SER A 754 1.48 51.65 4.97
CA SER A 754 0.16 51.16 5.38
C SER A 754 0.20 50.31 6.65
N LEU A 755 1.37 50.21 7.30
CA LEU A 755 1.64 49.34 8.44
C LEU A 755 1.99 50.18 9.67
N ALA A 756 1.54 49.76 10.85
CA ALA A 756 1.89 50.43 12.09
C ALA A 756 3.35 50.15 12.49
N GLN A 757 4.08 51.21 12.82
CA GLN A 757 5.43 51.15 13.40
C GLN A 757 5.43 50.81 14.91
N THR A 758 4.26 50.52 15.49
CA THR A 758 4.10 50.25 16.93
C THR A 758 2.92 49.31 17.16
N PRO A 759 3.06 48.27 18.00
CA PRO A 759 1.96 47.37 18.35
C PRO A 759 0.70 48.11 18.82
N GLY A 760 -0.44 47.76 18.20
CA GLY A 760 -1.77 48.22 18.63
C GLY A 760 -2.24 49.61 18.17
N GLN A 761 -1.47 50.38 17.39
CA GLN A 761 -1.85 51.77 17.04
C GLN A 761 -2.46 51.98 15.64
N ALA A 762 -2.25 51.07 14.68
CA ALA A 762 -3.02 51.00 13.44
C ALA A 762 -2.97 49.58 12.88
N SER A 763 -3.94 49.20 12.05
CA SER A 763 -4.03 47.84 11.52
C SER A 763 -4.63 47.83 10.12
N LEU A 764 -3.97 47.13 9.20
CA LEU A 764 -4.57 46.72 7.93
C LEU A 764 -5.24 45.35 8.10
N THR A 765 -6.54 45.26 7.85
CA THR A 765 -7.32 44.02 7.87
C THR A 765 -7.18 43.26 6.55
N LEU A 766 -6.84 41.97 6.62
CA LEU A 766 -6.85 41.04 5.47
C LEU A 766 -7.80 39.85 5.70
N TYR A 767 -8.59 39.51 4.67
CA TYR A 767 -9.57 38.40 4.70
C TYR A 767 -9.03 37.14 4.01
N LEU A 768 -8.61 36.13 4.79
CA LEU A 768 -8.00 34.90 4.27
C LEU A 768 -8.97 33.90 3.61
N GLN A 769 -10.26 33.98 3.91
CA GLN A 769 -11.26 32.93 3.57
C GLN A 769 -11.38 32.62 2.06
N LYS A 770 -10.90 33.50 1.17
CA LYS A 770 -10.88 33.26 -0.28
C LYS A 770 -9.68 32.46 -0.79
N TYR A 771 -8.62 32.37 0.00
CA TYR A 771 -7.32 31.83 -0.43
C TYR A 771 -6.96 30.52 0.29
N VAL A 772 -7.43 30.35 1.53
CA VAL A 772 -7.18 29.18 2.37
C VAL A 772 -8.38 28.23 2.29
N GLN A 773 -8.17 27.03 1.76
CA GLN A 773 -9.19 26.01 1.51
C GLN A 773 -9.03 24.76 2.40
N THR A 774 -7.84 24.50 2.94
CA THR A 774 -7.55 23.34 3.79
C THR A 774 -6.61 23.68 4.95
N VAL A 775 -6.59 22.85 5.99
CA VAL A 775 -5.58 22.93 7.07
C VAL A 775 -4.14 22.60 6.63
N ARG A 776 -3.96 22.14 5.39
CA ARG A 776 -2.63 21.91 4.81
C ARG A 776 -2.08 23.14 4.09
N ASP A 777 -2.91 24.15 3.84
CA ASP A 777 -2.47 25.37 3.16
C ASP A 777 -1.54 26.17 4.08
N GLN A 778 -0.35 26.48 3.57
CA GLN A 778 0.55 27.41 4.24
C GLN A 778 0.00 28.82 4.11
N VAL A 779 -0.07 29.55 5.22
CA VAL A 779 -0.17 31.02 5.23
C VAL A 779 1.12 31.57 5.81
N GLN A 780 1.82 32.44 5.06
CA GLN A 780 3.07 33.06 5.50
C GLN A 780 3.05 34.55 5.22
N LEU A 781 3.50 35.35 6.18
CA LEU A 781 3.74 36.78 6.02
C LEU A 781 5.26 37.02 5.95
N ILE A 782 5.74 37.67 4.89
CA ILE A 782 7.16 37.99 4.68
C ILE A 782 7.33 39.51 4.60
N ALA A 783 8.22 40.06 5.42
CA ALA A 783 8.65 41.45 5.33
C ALA A 783 9.85 41.57 4.37
N LEU A 784 9.83 42.59 3.50
CA LEU A 784 10.80 42.81 2.43
C LEU A 784 11.46 44.19 2.53
N ASP A 785 12.74 44.28 2.15
CA ASP A 785 13.46 45.54 1.97
C ASP A 785 13.27 46.16 0.55
N ALA A 786 14.08 47.16 0.22
CA ALA A 786 14.05 47.87 -1.06
C ALA A 786 14.47 46.99 -2.27
N ASP A 787 15.35 46.01 -2.03
CA ASP A 787 15.86 45.07 -3.04
C ASP A 787 15.01 43.78 -3.09
N LYS A 788 13.83 43.81 -2.44
CA LYS A 788 12.87 42.72 -2.29
C LYS A 788 13.46 41.48 -1.61
N GLN A 789 14.48 41.65 -0.76
CA GLN A 789 15.03 40.56 0.03
C GLN A 789 14.23 40.36 1.32
N PRO A 790 14.00 39.12 1.79
CA PRO A 790 13.37 38.85 3.07
C PRO A 790 14.20 39.43 4.23
N ILE A 791 13.60 40.34 5.00
CA ILE A 791 14.21 40.87 6.24
C ILE A 791 13.68 40.15 7.49
N ASP A 792 12.45 39.64 7.44
CA ASP A 792 11.83 38.79 8.45
C ASP A 792 10.58 38.06 7.90
N SER A 793 10.08 37.02 8.58
CA SER A 793 8.85 36.32 8.17
C SER A 793 8.21 35.46 9.27
N VAL A 794 6.87 35.42 9.31
CA VAL A 794 6.08 34.59 10.24
C VAL A 794 5.12 33.64 9.50
N ASP A 795 5.05 32.38 9.92
CA ASP A 795 4.04 31.41 9.47
C ASP A 795 2.79 31.49 10.36
N ILE A 796 1.60 31.38 9.75
CA ILE A 796 0.30 31.41 10.43
C ILE A 796 -0.35 30.02 10.26
N PRO A 797 -0.38 29.16 11.29
CA PRO A 797 -0.98 27.83 11.23
C PRO A 797 -2.48 27.88 10.89
N VAL A 798 -2.98 26.87 10.17
CA VAL A 798 -4.40 26.75 9.79
C VAL A 798 -5.01 25.53 10.49
N LEU A 799 -6.05 25.73 11.31
CA LEU A 799 -6.70 24.67 12.11
C LEU A 799 -8.21 24.56 11.84
N TYR A 800 -8.81 23.44 12.26
CA TYR A 800 -10.27 23.31 12.42
C TYR A 800 -10.71 23.78 13.82
N ALA A 801 -11.84 24.46 13.88
CA ALA A 801 -12.43 24.99 15.13
C ALA A 801 -13.26 23.94 15.92
N GLY A 802 -12.94 22.65 15.80
CA GLY A 802 -13.75 21.55 16.34
C GLY A 802 -13.46 21.15 17.79
N LEU A 803 -12.33 21.61 18.37
CA LEU A 803 -11.96 21.31 19.75
C LEU A 803 -12.28 22.51 20.64
N ALA A 804 -12.98 22.28 21.75
CA ALA A 804 -13.26 23.28 22.77
C ALA A 804 -13.05 22.69 24.17
N LEU A 805 -12.30 23.39 25.02
CA LEU A 805 -12.10 22.99 26.42
C LEU A 805 -13.10 23.74 27.30
N THR A 806 -13.72 23.01 28.22
CA THR A 806 -14.71 23.54 29.18
C THR A 806 -14.03 23.88 30.50
N THR A 807 -13.18 22.99 31.02
CA THR A 807 -12.36 23.21 32.22
C THR A 807 -11.05 22.42 32.15
N ALA A 808 -10.01 22.91 32.83
CA ALA A 808 -8.85 22.11 33.22
C ALA A 808 -8.60 22.30 34.73
N ARG A 809 -8.50 21.22 35.50
CA ARG A 809 -8.43 21.25 36.98
C ARG A 809 -7.29 20.38 37.50
N GLN A 810 -6.36 21.00 38.22
CA GLN A 810 -5.31 20.28 38.95
C GLN A 810 -5.94 19.43 40.06
N GLN A 811 -5.48 18.18 40.18
CA GLN A 811 -6.00 17.21 41.15
C GLN A 811 -5.29 17.31 42.51
N SER A 812 -5.64 16.41 43.43
CA SER A 812 -4.92 16.20 44.70
C SER A 812 -3.44 15.86 44.46
N ASN A 813 -3.12 15.12 43.40
CA ASN A 813 -1.77 15.05 42.85
C ASN A 813 -1.48 16.34 42.05
N PRO A 814 -0.56 17.21 42.49
CA PRO A 814 -0.24 18.46 41.81
C PRO A 814 0.48 18.29 40.45
N ALA A 815 0.95 17.10 40.10
CA ALA A 815 1.46 16.80 38.76
C ALA A 815 0.35 16.53 37.73
N GLN A 816 -0.89 16.29 38.17
CA GLN A 816 -2.01 15.83 37.32
C GLN A 816 -3.11 16.89 37.16
N VAL A 817 -3.63 17.00 35.93
CA VAL A 817 -4.72 17.89 35.54
C VAL A 817 -5.78 17.10 34.79
N ILE A 818 -7.04 17.19 35.23
CA ILE A 818 -8.18 16.65 34.49
C ILE A 818 -8.79 17.76 33.63
N ILE A 819 -9.01 17.44 32.36
CA ILE A 819 -9.46 18.36 31.33
C ILE A 819 -10.79 17.84 30.78
N GLU A 820 -11.81 18.68 30.76
CA GLU A 820 -13.12 18.36 30.19
C GLU A 820 -13.37 19.23 28.96
N GLY A 821 -13.86 18.65 27.87
CA GLY A 821 -14.06 19.36 26.60
C GLY A 821 -15.11 18.75 25.68
N ARG A 822 -15.27 19.37 24.52
CA ARG A 822 -16.06 18.90 23.39
C ARG A 822 -15.16 18.79 22.16
N LEU A 823 -15.27 17.68 21.45
CA LEU A 823 -14.60 17.43 20.17
C LEU A 823 -15.66 17.22 19.08
N ASP A 824 -15.58 18.00 18.03
CA ASP A 824 -16.50 17.96 16.88
C ASP A 824 -15.74 17.57 15.61
N LEU A 825 -15.76 16.28 15.28
CA LEU A 825 -15.08 15.74 14.09
C LEU A 825 -15.91 15.91 12.80
N THR A 826 -17.14 16.45 12.87
CA THR A 826 -17.95 16.72 11.66
C THR A 826 -17.32 17.79 10.77
N LEU A 827 -16.48 18.65 11.34
CA LEU A 827 -15.72 19.67 10.64
C LEU A 827 -14.46 19.12 9.94
N VAL A 828 -14.13 17.83 10.09
CA VAL A 828 -12.89 17.21 9.60
C VAL A 828 -13.17 16.16 8.53
N PRO A 829 -12.75 16.39 7.27
CA PRO A 829 -12.81 15.38 6.20
C PRO A 829 -12.08 14.09 6.59
N GLU A 830 -12.57 12.94 6.15
CA GLU A 830 -11.92 11.64 6.39
C GLU A 830 -10.49 11.57 5.83
N THR A 831 -10.21 12.30 4.75
CA THR A 831 -8.87 12.45 4.16
C THR A 831 -7.89 13.28 5.01
N ALA A 832 -8.38 14.04 5.98
CA ALA A 832 -7.57 14.89 6.86
C ALA A 832 -7.21 14.22 8.20
N PHE A 833 -8.00 13.26 8.68
CA PHE A 833 -7.77 12.58 9.96
C PHE A 833 -8.21 11.12 9.92
N VAL A 834 -7.23 10.22 10.11
CA VAL A 834 -7.49 8.78 10.29
C VAL A 834 -8.04 8.58 11.70
N ARG A 835 -9.33 8.28 11.78
CA ARG A 835 -10.04 8.02 13.05
C ARG A 835 -9.57 6.69 13.66
N PRO A 836 -9.33 6.63 14.99
CA PRO A 836 -9.25 5.36 15.71
C PRO A 836 -10.45 4.46 15.39
N LYS A 837 -10.17 3.21 14.99
CA LYS A 837 -11.20 2.30 14.45
C LYS A 837 -12.16 1.79 15.51
N ASP A 838 -11.71 1.73 16.76
CA ASP A 838 -12.52 1.38 17.92
C ASP A 838 -12.55 2.57 18.88
N VAL A 839 -13.74 3.14 19.08
CA VAL A 839 -13.95 4.27 19.99
C VAL A 839 -13.89 3.83 21.46
N SER A 840 -14.02 2.53 21.76
CA SER A 840 -13.87 1.98 23.10
C SER A 840 -12.41 1.76 23.51
N ASP A 841 -11.49 1.68 22.55
CA ASP A 841 -10.04 1.66 22.80
C ASP A 841 -9.49 3.09 22.97
N LEU A 842 -9.60 3.61 24.19
CA LEU A 842 -9.11 4.94 24.55
C LEU A 842 -7.59 5.10 24.32
N SER A 843 -6.81 4.00 24.30
CA SER A 843 -5.35 4.07 24.12
C SER A 843 -4.93 4.49 22.70
N GLN A 844 -5.80 4.30 21.70
CA GLN A 844 -5.59 4.86 20.37
C GLN A 844 -5.82 6.37 20.33
N TRP A 845 -6.64 6.91 21.23
CA TRP A 845 -6.88 8.35 21.36
C TRP A 845 -5.76 9.06 22.12
N ASP A 846 -5.08 8.39 23.07
CA ASP A 846 -3.90 8.92 23.77
C ASP A 846 -2.83 9.43 22.79
N LYS A 847 -2.65 8.73 21.66
CA LYS A 847 -1.62 9.00 20.64
C LYS A 847 -1.86 10.24 19.77
N VAL A 848 -3.11 10.70 19.67
CA VAL A 848 -3.52 11.81 18.79
C VAL A 848 -3.74 13.12 19.54
N PHE A 849 -3.67 13.10 20.87
CA PHE A 849 -3.74 14.30 21.70
C PHE A 849 -2.38 14.66 22.29
N GLN A 850 -2.09 15.96 22.35
CA GLN A 850 -0.94 16.52 23.07
C GLN A 850 -1.43 17.66 23.96
N ALA A 851 -0.92 17.73 25.19
CA ALA A 851 -1.07 18.92 26.05
C ALA A 851 0.29 19.58 26.25
N ASN A 852 0.31 20.91 26.23
CA ASN A 852 1.44 21.72 26.64
C ASN A 852 0.99 22.70 27.73
N ALA A 853 1.76 22.83 28.80
CA ALA A 853 1.62 23.89 29.79
C ALA A 853 2.87 24.78 29.73
N ASP A 854 2.67 26.06 29.42
CA ASP A 854 3.75 26.97 29.02
C ASP A 854 4.61 26.34 27.89
N ALA A 855 5.93 26.19 28.12
CA ALA A 855 6.86 25.55 27.18
C ALA A 855 7.09 24.04 27.42
N ARG A 856 6.30 23.38 28.28
CA ARG A 856 6.46 21.96 28.65
C ARG A 856 5.36 21.08 28.04
N THR A 857 5.74 19.99 27.38
CA THR A 857 4.82 18.93 26.95
C THR A 857 4.43 18.03 28.12
N LEU A 858 3.14 17.73 28.25
CA LEU A 858 2.57 16.85 29.28
C LEU A 858 2.14 15.51 28.65
N LEU A 859 2.20 14.45 29.45
CA LEU A 859 1.70 13.13 29.06
C LEU A 859 0.16 13.15 29.09
N ILE A 860 -0.49 12.85 27.95
CA ILE A 860 -1.94 12.69 27.87
C ILE A 860 -2.34 11.23 28.13
N ARG A 861 -3.44 11.05 28.86
CA ARG A 861 -4.31 9.88 28.78
C ARG A 861 -5.77 10.33 28.58
N VAL A 862 -6.49 9.70 27.66
CA VAL A 862 -7.93 9.85 27.47
C VAL A 862 -8.64 8.98 28.50
N LEU A 863 -9.33 9.60 29.45
CA LEU A 863 -10.14 8.90 30.45
C LEU A 863 -11.55 8.60 29.95
N LYS A 864 -12.04 9.40 28.99
CA LYS A 864 -13.42 9.29 28.49
C LYS A 864 -13.58 9.89 27.09
N MET A 865 -14.30 9.17 26.22
CA MET A 865 -14.80 9.62 24.92
C MET A 865 -16.26 9.21 24.79
N GLU A 866 -17.19 10.12 25.09
CA GLU A 866 -18.63 9.85 25.03
C GLU A 866 -19.27 10.55 23.82
N ARG A 867 -19.78 9.76 22.87
CA ARG A 867 -20.50 10.29 21.71
C ARG A 867 -21.82 10.93 22.15
N GLN A 868 -22.07 12.15 21.70
CA GLN A 868 -23.30 12.90 22.00
C GLN A 868 -24.51 12.26 21.30
N LEU A 869 -25.37 11.59 22.08
CA LEU A 869 -26.59 10.95 21.56
C LEU A 869 -27.58 11.99 21.02
N GLY A 870 -28.07 11.77 19.79
CA GLY A 870 -29.01 12.66 19.10
C GLY A 870 -28.38 13.72 18.20
N ALA A 871 -27.05 13.90 18.22
CA ALA A 871 -26.36 14.72 17.24
C ALA A 871 -26.20 13.94 15.90
N ALA A 872 -26.49 14.60 14.78
CA ALA A 872 -26.23 14.06 13.45
C ALA A 872 -24.72 14.17 13.11
N GLY A 873 -23.89 13.36 13.76
CA GLY A 873 -22.43 13.39 13.52
C GLY A 873 -21.56 12.68 14.56
N GLU A 874 -20.27 12.96 14.46
CA GLU A 874 -19.18 12.48 15.34
C GLU A 874 -18.78 13.57 16.33
N VAL A 875 -19.70 13.89 17.23
CA VAL A 875 -19.49 14.85 18.31
C VAL A 875 -19.29 14.09 19.62
N TYR A 876 -18.23 14.42 20.35
CA TYR A 876 -17.84 13.75 21.59
C TYR A 876 -17.69 14.73 22.75
N HIS A 877 -18.09 14.29 23.93
CA HIS A 877 -17.60 14.83 25.20
C HIS A 877 -16.32 14.08 25.57
N VAL A 878 -15.25 14.84 25.85
CA VAL A 878 -13.92 14.29 26.11
C VAL A 878 -13.49 14.59 27.55
N THR A 879 -12.90 13.60 28.20
CA THR A 879 -12.19 13.78 29.48
C THR A 879 -10.77 13.28 29.32
N LEU A 880 -9.80 14.16 29.52
CA LEU A 880 -8.38 13.89 29.39
C LEU A 880 -7.70 14.07 30.77
N GLN A 881 -6.66 13.30 31.02
CA GLN A 881 -5.69 13.53 32.08
C GLN A 881 -4.39 13.99 31.42
N ALA A 882 -3.87 15.13 31.84
CA ALA A 882 -2.51 15.58 31.52
C ALA A 882 -1.63 15.46 32.77
N GLU A 883 -0.40 14.97 32.61
CA GLU A 883 0.54 14.74 33.71
C GLU A 883 1.95 15.22 33.35
N ASP A 884 2.60 15.96 34.26
CA ASP A 884 4.05 16.26 34.19
C ASP A 884 4.81 15.14 34.93
N PRO A 885 5.52 14.23 34.22
CA PRO A 885 6.23 13.13 34.86
C PRO A 885 7.54 13.58 35.55
N THR A 886 7.91 14.86 35.46
CA THR A 886 9.22 15.40 35.89
C THR A 886 9.14 16.49 36.95
N ALA A 887 8.02 17.20 37.10
CA ALA A 887 7.91 18.35 37.99
C ALA A 887 6.47 18.65 38.46
N LEU A 888 6.36 19.63 39.35
CA LEU A 888 5.08 20.25 39.73
C LEU A 888 4.68 21.30 38.68
N LEU A 889 3.38 21.38 38.38
CA LEU A 889 2.83 22.48 37.60
C LEU A 889 2.76 23.75 38.45
N THR A 890 3.49 24.78 38.01
CA THR A 890 3.46 26.15 38.57
C THR A 890 2.18 26.86 38.15
N MET A 891 1.56 27.60 39.07
CA MET A 891 0.27 28.26 38.85
C MET A 891 0.41 29.79 39.01
N PRO A 892 -0.29 30.61 38.20
CA PRO A 892 -1.20 30.23 37.11
C PRO A 892 -0.43 29.78 35.84
N ALA A 893 -0.95 28.77 35.16
CA ALA A 893 -0.46 28.30 33.86
C ALA A 893 -1.61 28.22 32.85
N GLN A 894 -1.29 28.48 31.57
CA GLN A 894 -2.18 28.23 30.46
C GLN A 894 -1.91 26.82 29.90
N LEU A 895 -2.97 26.06 29.72
CA LEU A 895 -2.94 24.72 29.14
C LEU A 895 -3.44 24.78 27.70
N ARG A 896 -2.57 24.43 26.76
CA ARG A 896 -2.91 24.24 25.36
C ARG A 896 -3.05 22.76 25.06
N VAL A 897 -4.21 22.36 24.53
CA VAL A 897 -4.43 21.01 23.99
C VAL A 897 -4.44 21.07 22.47
N LEU A 898 -3.84 20.06 21.85
CA LEU A 898 -3.74 19.85 20.41
C LEU A 898 -4.35 18.49 20.06
N LEU A 899 -5.10 18.42 18.96
CA LEU A 899 -5.41 17.19 18.26
C LEU A 899 -4.53 17.14 17.01
N GLN A 900 -3.82 16.03 16.77
CA GLN A 900 -2.90 15.85 15.65
C GLN A 900 -2.88 14.39 15.17
N GLN A 901 -2.37 14.15 13.96
CA GLN A 901 -1.98 12.79 13.57
C GLN A 901 -0.69 12.37 14.31
N GLU A 902 -0.42 11.05 14.38
CA GLU A 902 0.77 10.46 15.03
C GLU A 902 2.13 11.00 14.47
N GLN A 903 2.09 11.75 13.36
CA GLN A 903 3.22 12.43 12.69
C GLN A 903 3.29 13.96 12.92
N GLY A 904 2.47 14.54 13.82
CA GLY A 904 2.77 15.84 14.44
C GLY A 904 2.20 17.12 13.78
N TYR A 905 1.27 17.03 12.83
CA TYR A 905 0.55 18.21 12.32
C TYR A 905 -0.69 18.52 13.18
N PRO A 906 -0.78 19.71 13.83
CA PRO A 906 -1.96 20.08 14.59
C PRO A 906 -3.16 20.29 13.65
N LEU A 907 -4.24 19.56 13.91
CA LEU A 907 -5.53 19.66 13.21
C LEU A 907 -6.50 20.58 13.95
N MET A 908 -6.44 20.58 15.29
CA MET A 908 -7.21 21.45 16.16
C MET A 908 -6.36 21.88 17.34
N SER A 909 -6.67 23.03 17.92
CA SER A 909 -6.09 23.49 19.17
C SER A 909 -7.14 24.21 20.00
N ALA A 910 -7.04 24.09 21.31
CA ALA A 910 -7.82 24.86 22.25
C ALA A 910 -6.98 25.15 23.50
N GLU A 911 -7.22 26.30 24.13
CA GLU A 911 -6.50 26.77 25.30
C GLU A 911 -7.47 27.02 26.46
N THR A 912 -7.02 26.74 27.69
CA THR A 912 -7.76 27.03 28.92
C THR A 912 -6.76 27.28 30.05
N PRO A 913 -7.03 28.22 30.98
CA PRO A 913 -6.29 28.29 32.22
C PRO A 913 -6.49 27.00 33.03
N ILE A 914 -5.47 26.60 33.77
CA ILE A 914 -5.58 25.53 34.76
C ILE A 914 -6.15 26.13 36.06
N TYR A 915 -7.20 25.51 36.59
CA TYR A 915 -7.82 25.85 37.87
C TYR A 915 -7.33 24.92 39.00
N THR A 916 -7.38 25.41 40.25
CA THR A 916 -7.14 24.60 41.44
C THR A 916 -8.48 24.07 41.94
N ALA A 917 -8.66 22.75 42.07
CA ALA A 917 -9.92 22.15 42.49
C ALA A 917 -10.22 22.32 44.00
N ILE A 918 -10.43 23.56 44.44
CA ILE A 918 -10.70 23.93 45.83
C ILE A 918 -12.17 23.84 46.23
N LEU A 919 -13.13 23.82 45.30
CA LEU A 919 -14.55 23.68 45.61
C LEU A 919 -14.96 22.19 45.59
N LYS A 920 -15.61 21.74 46.66
CA LYS A 920 -16.00 20.34 46.90
C LYS A 920 -17.45 20.26 47.41
N ASP A 921 -18.00 19.04 47.39
CA ASP A 921 -19.29 18.64 47.97
C ASP A 921 -20.48 19.57 47.72
N ILE A 922 -20.55 20.17 46.51
CA ILE A 922 -21.62 21.10 46.14
C ILE A 922 -22.96 20.36 46.14
N ARG A 923 -23.82 20.73 47.08
CA ARG A 923 -25.14 20.12 47.27
C ARG A 923 -26.07 20.53 46.14
N PRO A 924 -26.88 19.60 45.60
CA PRO A 924 -27.89 19.94 44.60
C PRO A 924 -28.89 20.97 45.14
N PHE A 925 -29.24 21.95 44.32
CA PHE A 925 -30.11 23.08 44.66
C PHE A 925 -31.53 22.88 44.10
N THR A 926 -32.55 23.19 44.90
CA THR A 926 -33.96 23.26 44.48
C THR A 926 -34.48 24.70 44.52
N THR A 927 -35.14 25.16 43.45
CA THR A 927 -35.85 26.46 43.47
C THR A 927 -37.08 26.47 44.39
N GLN A 928 -37.51 25.31 44.87
CA GLN A 928 -38.71 25.14 45.71
C GLN A 928 -38.43 25.07 47.22
N LYS A 929 -37.22 24.66 47.64
CA LYS A 929 -36.90 24.44 49.07
C LYS A 929 -35.59 25.09 49.52
N ASP A 930 -34.66 25.42 48.60
CA ASP A 930 -33.34 25.89 48.95
C ASP A 930 -33.17 27.39 48.67
N ASP A 931 -32.65 28.10 49.67
CA ASP A 931 -32.35 29.53 49.57
C ASP A 931 -30.88 29.78 49.17
N TYR A 932 -30.02 28.79 49.44
CA TYR A 932 -28.57 28.85 49.26
C TYR A 932 -28.06 27.58 48.59
N ILE A 933 -27.12 27.75 47.66
CA ILE A 933 -26.21 26.66 47.25
C ILE A 933 -25.20 26.48 48.39
N LYS A 934 -24.88 25.23 48.73
CA LYS A 934 -23.96 24.89 49.82
C LYS A 934 -22.89 23.94 49.31
N GLY A 935 -21.68 24.07 49.83
CA GLY A 935 -20.57 23.16 49.53
C GLY A 935 -19.46 23.27 50.55
N THR A 936 -18.37 22.57 50.30
CA THR A 936 -17.16 22.57 51.12
C THR A 936 -15.97 23.10 50.30
N PHE A 937 -14.91 23.52 50.98
CA PHE A 937 -13.60 23.72 50.38
C PHE A 937 -12.74 22.46 50.56
N ASP A 938 -11.84 22.21 49.62
CA ASP A 938 -10.81 21.19 49.77
C ASP A 938 -9.83 21.59 50.89
N HIS A 939 -9.49 20.64 51.76
CA HIS A 939 -8.56 20.84 52.88
C HIS A 939 -7.20 21.47 52.48
N THR A 940 -6.74 21.29 51.24
CA THR A 940 -5.50 21.88 50.72
C THR A 940 -5.58 23.40 50.51
N ILE A 941 -6.76 24.02 50.54
CA ILE A 941 -6.94 25.47 50.35
C ILE A 941 -6.08 26.30 51.31
N ARG A 942 -5.97 25.84 52.57
CA ARG A 942 -5.19 26.47 53.65
C ARG A 942 -3.67 26.46 53.43
N ALA A 943 -3.17 25.53 52.61
CA ALA A 943 -1.76 25.43 52.27
C ALA A 943 -1.40 26.23 51.01
N ARG A 944 -2.40 26.65 50.22
CA ARG A 944 -2.22 27.26 48.89
C ARG A 944 -2.59 28.74 48.83
N PHE A 945 -3.54 29.19 49.65
CA PHE A 945 -4.04 30.57 49.63
C PHE A 945 -4.08 31.14 51.05
N SER A 946 -3.95 32.46 51.17
CA SER A 946 -4.09 33.20 52.43
C SER A 946 -5.06 34.38 52.27
N GLY A 947 -5.89 34.63 53.29
CA GLY A 947 -6.91 35.68 53.27
C GLY A 947 -8.28 35.19 52.80
N LYS A 948 -9.04 36.07 52.14
CA LYS A 948 -10.43 35.80 51.74
C LYS A 948 -10.56 35.23 50.33
N ILE A 949 -11.42 34.23 50.19
CA ILE A 949 -11.90 33.67 48.93
C ILE A 949 -13.29 34.22 48.66
N ALA A 950 -13.54 34.74 47.46
CA ALA A 950 -14.86 35.20 47.05
C ALA A 950 -15.53 34.14 46.16
N LEU A 951 -16.78 33.76 46.44
CA LEU A 951 -17.60 32.94 45.57
C LEU A 951 -18.65 33.80 44.89
N HIS A 952 -18.87 33.59 43.59
CA HIS A 952 -19.88 34.30 42.80
C HIS A 952 -20.63 33.31 41.92
N LEU A 953 -21.92 33.57 41.67
CA LEU A 953 -22.77 32.72 40.86
C LEU A 953 -22.71 33.15 39.39
N ARG A 954 -22.54 32.20 38.47
CA ARG A 954 -22.74 32.37 37.02
C ARG A 954 -23.94 31.54 36.58
N VAL A 955 -24.88 32.16 35.88
CA VAL A 955 -26.11 31.53 35.37
C VAL A 955 -26.24 31.83 33.88
N ASP A 956 -26.29 30.77 33.06
CA ASP A 956 -26.37 30.82 31.60
C ASP A 956 -25.27 31.68 30.93
N GLY A 957 -24.12 31.81 31.60
CA GLY A 957 -22.95 32.58 31.15
C GLY A 957 -22.77 33.94 31.85
N ASP A 958 -23.82 34.49 32.44
CA ASP A 958 -23.80 35.79 33.14
C ASP A 958 -23.49 35.64 34.63
N LEU A 959 -22.67 36.53 35.19
CA LEU A 959 -22.58 36.67 36.66
C LEU A 959 -23.89 37.21 37.24
N LYS A 960 -24.41 36.57 38.30
CA LYS A 960 -25.67 36.94 38.98
C LYS A 960 -25.46 37.11 40.49
N GLY A 961 -26.16 38.07 41.07
CA GLY A 961 -26.05 38.41 42.50
C GLY A 961 -24.73 39.11 42.86
N ASN A 962 -24.49 39.27 44.16
CA ASN A 962 -23.22 39.79 44.69
C ASN A 962 -22.30 38.63 45.09
N PRO A 963 -20.96 38.77 44.95
CA PRO A 963 -20.03 37.79 45.48
C PRO A 963 -20.09 37.76 47.02
N ALA A 964 -20.00 36.55 47.57
CA ALA A 964 -19.91 36.31 49.01
C ALA A 964 -18.48 35.86 49.38
N TYR A 965 -18.03 36.14 50.60
CA TYR A 965 -16.62 36.02 50.98
C TYR A 965 -16.42 35.10 52.19
N TRP A 966 -15.47 34.17 52.07
CA TRP A 966 -15.04 33.23 53.12
C TRP A 966 -13.58 33.40 53.47
N ASP A 967 -13.24 33.12 54.72
CA ASP A 967 -11.84 32.98 55.14
C ASP A 967 -11.38 31.54 54.87
N THR A 968 -10.10 31.35 54.48
CA THR A 968 -9.50 30.01 54.26
C THR A 968 -9.59 29.05 55.46
N THR A 969 -9.86 29.56 56.67
CA THR A 969 -10.15 28.75 57.86
C THR A 969 -11.55 28.12 57.87
N GLN A 970 -12.52 28.69 57.15
CA GLN A 970 -13.90 28.19 57.07
C GLN A 970 -14.03 27.16 55.95
N MET A 971 -14.25 25.89 56.30
CA MET A 971 -14.30 24.79 55.32
C MET A 971 -15.68 24.62 54.67
N ASP A 972 -16.77 25.05 55.33
CA ASP A 972 -18.12 25.02 54.76
C ASP A 972 -18.52 26.40 54.21
N TRP A 973 -19.14 26.44 53.04
CA TRP A 973 -19.62 27.68 52.42
C TRP A 973 -21.07 27.60 51.93
N GLN A 974 -21.72 28.76 51.80
CA GLN A 974 -23.08 28.87 51.27
C GLN A 974 -23.32 30.17 50.47
N HIS A 975 -23.63 30.06 49.18
CA HIS A 975 -23.94 31.21 48.33
C HIS A 975 -25.45 31.37 48.19
N PHE A 976 -26.00 32.55 48.45
CA PHE A 976 -27.43 32.81 48.25
C PHE A 976 -27.79 32.67 46.76
N ALA A 977 -28.86 31.95 46.46
CA ALA A 977 -29.21 31.60 45.08
C ALA A 977 -30.72 31.61 44.79
N LYS A 978 -31.56 31.71 45.83
CA LYS A 978 -33.01 31.96 45.68
C LYS A 978 -33.24 33.15 44.75
N SER A 979 -34.19 33.05 43.83
CA SER A 979 -34.52 34.07 42.82
C SER A 979 -33.42 34.46 41.82
N LEU A 980 -32.17 34.02 42.00
CA LEU A 980 -31.10 34.15 40.99
C LEU A 980 -31.14 32.97 40.00
N ILE A 981 -31.54 31.80 40.48
CA ILE A 981 -31.85 30.61 39.67
C ILE A 981 -33.38 30.53 39.59
N LEU A 982 -33.92 30.69 38.39
CA LEU A 982 -35.35 30.74 38.13
C LEU A 982 -35.89 29.39 37.69
N TYR A 983 -35.09 28.60 36.96
CA TYR A 983 -35.52 27.33 36.37
C TYR A 983 -34.49 26.21 36.55
N SER A 984 -34.99 24.97 36.67
CA SER A 984 -34.17 23.76 36.84
C SER A 984 -33.40 23.32 35.59
N TYR A 985 -33.54 24.04 34.47
CA TYR A 985 -32.84 23.80 33.20
C TYR A 985 -31.66 24.75 32.95
N GLN A 986 -31.45 25.77 33.80
CA GLN A 986 -30.37 26.75 33.61
C GLN A 986 -29.00 26.14 33.89
N ARG A 987 -27.96 26.59 33.16
CA ARG A 987 -26.56 26.25 33.45
C ARG A 987 -26.08 27.14 34.59
N VAL A 988 -25.93 26.54 35.77
CA VAL A 988 -25.51 27.24 37.00
C VAL A 988 -24.10 26.80 37.40
N GLU A 989 -23.23 27.75 37.70
CA GLU A 989 -21.85 27.53 38.11
C GLU A 989 -21.48 28.47 39.28
N ILE A 990 -20.67 28.00 40.23
CA ILE A 990 -20.01 28.83 41.25
C ILE A 990 -18.56 29.07 40.79
N ILE A 991 -18.15 30.33 40.78
CA ILE A 991 -16.80 30.79 40.48
C ILE A 991 -16.13 31.23 41.78
N ALA A 992 -14.95 30.69 42.08
CA ALA A 992 -14.12 31.10 43.20
C ALA A 992 -13.00 32.05 42.75
N TYR A 993 -12.81 33.15 43.47
CA TYR A 993 -11.78 34.15 43.25
C TYR A 993 -10.87 34.29 44.47
N HIS A 994 -9.59 34.55 44.22
CA HIS A 994 -8.66 35.09 45.22
C HIS A 994 -8.06 36.39 44.66
N GLY A 995 -8.31 37.51 45.36
CA GLY A 995 -8.12 38.83 44.78
C GLY A 995 -8.99 39.02 43.54
N THR A 996 -8.36 39.35 42.40
CA THR A 996 -9.02 39.45 41.08
C THR A 996 -8.90 38.18 40.22
N THR A 997 -8.20 37.15 40.71
CA THR A 997 -7.89 35.93 39.94
C THR A 997 -8.94 34.86 40.19
N ILE A 998 -9.50 34.28 39.13
CA ILE A 998 -10.33 33.07 39.23
C ILE A 998 -9.42 31.89 39.56
N ILE A 999 -9.74 31.17 40.64
CA ILE A 999 -8.95 30.02 41.11
C ILE A 999 -9.68 28.68 40.97
N ASP A 1000 -11.02 28.66 40.94
CA ASP A 1000 -11.84 27.48 40.61
C ASP A 1000 -13.19 27.87 39.99
N ILE A 1001 -13.80 26.95 39.25
CA ILE A 1001 -15.16 27.03 38.74
C ILE A 1001 -15.79 25.64 38.84
N GLN A 1002 -16.97 25.53 39.46
CA GLN A 1002 -17.72 24.28 39.56
C GLN A 1002 -19.19 24.45 39.12
N PRO A 1003 -19.76 23.49 38.37
CA PRO A 1003 -21.19 23.47 38.11
C PRO A 1003 -21.98 23.17 39.40
N VAL A 1004 -23.19 23.72 39.49
CA VAL A 1004 -24.12 23.49 40.59
C VAL A 1004 -25.18 22.50 40.13
N PRO A 1005 -25.30 21.31 40.75
CA PRO A 1005 -26.37 20.39 40.40
C PRO A 1005 -27.74 20.98 40.75
N LEU A 1006 -28.73 20.80 39.88
CA LEU A 1006 -30.12 21.20 40.14
C LEU A 1006 -30.97 19.93 40.29
N TYR A 1007 -31.82 19.87 41.31
CA TYR A 1007 -32.53 18.64 41.70
C TYR A 1007 -33.51 18.15 40.62
N VAL A 1008 -33.35 16.89 40.18
CA VAL A 1008 -34.32 16.17 39.33
C VAL A 1008 -34.42 14.70 39.78
N THR A 1009 -35.30 14.41 40.74
CA THR A 1009 -35.61 13.02 41.11
C THR A 1009 -36.43 12.35 40.00
N SER A 1010 -35.83 11.37 39.32
CA SER A 1010 -36.42 10.71 38.16
C SER A 1010 -36.74 9.23 38.38
N ILE A 1011 -35.89 8.47 39.08
CA ILE A 1011 -36.17 7.08 39.48
C ILE A 1011 -36.48 7.06 40.99
N LYS A 1012 -37.56 6.39 41.39
CA LYS A 1012 -38.02 6.23 42.78
C LYS A 1012 -37.71 4.84 43.33
N ASP A 1013 -37.98 3.81 42.55
CA ASP A 1013 -37.78 2.40 42.90
C ASP A 1013 -37.66 1.53 41.64
N VAL A 1014 -36.98 0.39 41.75
CA VAL A 1014 -36.83 -0.60 40.67
C VAL A 1014 -36.92 -2.01 41.24
N SER A 1015 -37.75 -2.85 40.64
CA SER A 1015 -37.84 -4.28 41.01
C SER A 1015 -36.50 -5.00 40.86
N LYS A 1016 -36.19 -5.92 41.79
CA LYS A 1016 -34.94 -6.70 41.79
C LYS A 1016 -34.71 -7.48 40.48
N VAL A 1017 -33.43 -7.57 40.09
CA VAL A 1017 -32.96 -8.35 38.93
C VAL A 1017 -32.77 -9.81 39.34
N LYS A 1018 -33.63 -10.71 38.83
CA LYS A 1018 -33.48 -12.16 39.02
C LYS A 1018 -32.48 -12.72 38.00
N LEU A 1019 -31.41 -13.36 38.47
CA LEU A 1019 -30.39 -13.96 37.61
C LEU A 1019 -30.89 -15.20 36.85
N GLY A 1020 -30.23 -15.52 35.74
CA GLY A 1020 -30.42 -16.77 34.99
C GLY A 1020 -31.65 -16.81 34.09
N LYS A 1021 -32.35 -15.69 33.90
CA LYS A 1021 -33.52 -15.61 33.02
C LYS A 1021 -33.74 -14.21 32.43
N THR A 1022 -34.52 -14.17 31.35
CA THR A 1022 -35.05 -12.93 30.79
C THR A 1022 -36.29 -12.48 31.57
N GLN A 1023 -36.42 -11.19 31.84
CA GLN A 1023 -37.52 -10.64 32.63
C GLN A 1023 -37.83 -9.19 32.26
N SER A 1024 -39.00 -8.73 32.69
CA SER A 1024 -39.33 -7.30 32.74
C SER A 1024 -39.13 -6.79 34.17
N LEU A 1025 -38.35 -5.74 34.33
CA LEU A 1025 -38.29 -4.95 35.55
C LEU A 1025 -39.39 -3.89 35.55
N THR A 1026 -39.99 -3.64 36.70
CA THR A 1026 -40.87 -2.49 36.93
C THR A 1026 -40.03 -1.36 37.52
N VAL A 1027 -39.99 -0.23 36.82
CA VAL A 1027 -39.31 1.00 37.25
C VAL A 1027 -40.38 2.02 37.62
N THR A 1028 -40.36 2.51 38.86
CA THR A 1028 -41.25 3.58 39.31
C THR A 1028 -40.55 4.92 39.16
N LEU A 1029 -41.10 5.81 38.33
CA LEU A 1029 -40.54 7.13 38.04
C LEU A 1029 -41.16 8.19 38.94
N ALA A 1030 -40.32 8.95 39.63
CA ALA A 1030 -40.73 10.07 40.47
C ALA A 1030 -41.17 11.28 39.64
N LYS A 1031 -41.90 12.20 40.29
CA LYS A 1031 -42.31 13.48 39.68
C LYS A 1031 -41.08 14.31 39.32
N SER A 1032 -40.94 14.63 38.03
CA SER A 1032 -39.82 15.38 37.45
C SER A 1032 -40.31 16.66 36.77
N ALA A 1033 -39.47 17.70 36.75
CA ALA A 1033 -39.71 18.94 36.01
C ALA A 1033 -39.25 18.87 34.53
N GLU A 1034 -38.36 17.93 34.19
CA GLU A 1034 -37.92 17.64 32.81
C GLU A 1034 -38.40 16.23 32.40
N PRO A 1035 -39.00 16.05 31.21
CA PRO A 1035 -39.39 14.72 30.75
C PRO A 1035 -38.15 13.86 30.46
N LEU A 1036 -38.18 12.60 30.89
CA LEU A 1036 -37.09 11.66 30.59
C LEU A 1036 -37.09 11.32 29.10
N THR A 1037 -35.89 11.35 28.49
CA THR A 1037 -35.70 10.91 27.11
C THR A 1037 -35.36 9.43 27.05
N THR A 1038 -34.53 8.93 27.99
CA THR A 1038 -33.96 7.58 27.93
C THR A 1038 -33.75 6.99 29.32
N LEU A 1039 -34.00 5.68 29.47
CA LEU A 1039 -33.53 4.85 30.58
C LEU A 1039 -32.54 3.82 30.03
N THR A 1040 -31.36 3.69 30.66
CA THR A 1040 -30.29 2.79 30.21
C THR A 1040 -29.72 1.98 31.38
N LEU A 1041 -29.71 0.66 31.24
CA LEU A 1041 -29.04 -0.26 32.14
C LEU A 1041 -27.55 -0.32 31.82
N TYR A 1042 -26.74 -0.25 32.87
CA TYR A 1042 -25.29 -0.42 32.87
C TYR A 1042 -24.91 -1.68 33.66
N ARG A 1043 -23.90 -2.38 33.17
CA ARG A 1043 -23.25 -3.54 33.81
C ARG A 1043 -21.76 -3.23 33.95
N ASN A 1044 -21.25 -3.25 35.18
CA ASN A 1044 -19.85 -2.98 35.52
C ASN A 1044 -19.29 -1.68 34.88
N GLY A 1045 -20.12 -0.63 34.85
CA GLY A 1045 -19.80 0.68 34.27
C GLY A 1045 -20.04 0.83 32.76
N SER A 1046 -20.28 -0.26 32.03
CA SER A 1046 -20.55 -0.26 30.57
C SER A 1046 -22.04 -0.27 30.26
N ALA A 1047 -22.47 0.44 29.21
CA ALA A 1047 -23.86 0.45 28.77
C ALA A 1047 -24.25 -0.93 28.21
N HIS A 1048 -25.39 -1.47 28.65
CA HIS A 1048 -25.84 -2.82 28.31
C HIS A 1048 -27.11 -2.82 27.45
N SER A 1049 -28.17 -2.17 27.92
CA SER A 1049 -29.44 -2.06 27.20
C SER A 1049 -30.15 -0.76 27.56
N GLY A 1050 -30.96 -0.20 26.66
CA GLY A 1050 -31.68 1.04 26.92
C GLY A 1050 -32.97 1.15 26.13
N ALA A 1051 -33.86 2.03 26.60
CA ALA A 1051 -35.13 2.32 25.98
C ALA A 1051 -35.40 3.83 26.03
N SER A 1052 -35.99 4.37 24.96
CA SER A 1052 -36.24 5.80 24.78
C SER A 1052 -37.74 6.11 24.68
N GLY A 1053 -38.10 7.39 24.81
CA GLY A 1053 -39.49 7.86 24.67
C GLY A 1053 -40.30 7.93 25.97
N TYR A 1054 -39.65 7.90 27.13
CA TYR A 1054 -40.32 7.91 28.45
C TYR A 1054 -40.77 9.30 28.90
N ALA A 1055 -41.67 9.94 28.13
CA ALA A 1055 -42.28 11.20 28.53
C ALA A 1055 -43.00 11.07 29.89
N ASN A 1056 -42.44 11.74 30.91
CA ASN A 1056 -43.10 12.01 32.18
C ASN A 1056 -43.55 13.48 32.19
N SER A 1057 -44.85 13.71 31.99
CA SER A 1057 -45.46 15.04 31.89
C SER A 1057 -45.80 15.61 33.26
N ALA A 1058 -44.76 15.87 34.08
CA ALA A 1058 -44.73 16.81 35.21
C ALA A 1058 -45.77 16.73 36.36
N SER A 1059 -46.80 15.88 36.32
CA SER A 1059 -47.88 15.87 37.32
C SER A 1059 -47.86 14.68 38.28
N GLU A 1060 -47.56 13.46 37.80
CA GLU A 1060 -47.82 12.19 38.51
C GLU A 1060 -46.63 11.21 38.52
N GLU A 1061 -46.71 10.21 39.40
CA GLU A 1061 -45.76 9.09 39.51
C GLU A 1061 -46.14 7.98 38.51
N LYS A 1062 -45.17 7.44 37.76
CA LYS A 1062 -45.45 6.54 36.64
C LYS A 1062 -44.62 5.27 36.72
N GLN A 1063 -45.27 4.10 36.65
CA GLN A 1063 -44.57 2.83 36.45
C GLN A 1063 -44.29 2.60 34.97
N VAL A 1064 -43.07 2.19 34.65
CA VAL A 1064 -42.65 1.81 33.30
C VAL A 1064 -41.95 0.46 33.31
N THR A 1065 -42.17 -0.32 32.26
CA THR A 1065 -41.63 -1.67 32.11
C THR A 1065 -40.32 -1.60 31.34
N PHE A 1066 -39.25 -2.19 31.90
CA PHE A 1066 -37.91 -2.19 31.33
C PHE A 1066 -37.39 -3.63 31.16
N TYR A 1067 -37.12 -4.04 29.93
CA TYR A 1067 -36.76 -5.43 29.62
C TYR A 1067 -35.28 -5.72 29.88
N VAL A 1068 -34.98 -6.82 30.57
CA VAL A 1068 -33.62 -7.24 30.93
C VAL A 1068 -33.42 -8.71 30.66
N ASN A 1069 -32.46 -9.03 29.81
CA ASN A 1069 -31.89 -10.37 29.75
C ASN A 1069 -30.77 -10.50 30.80
N ALA A 1070 -31.00 -11.37 31.80
CA ALA A 1070 -30.05 -11.63 32.89
C ALA A 1070 -29.52 -13.07 32.89
N THR A 1071 -29.56 -13.78 31.74
CA THR A 1071 -28.95 -15.13 31.61
C THR A 1071 -27.45 -15.11 31.89
N ASP A 1072 -26.77 -14.06 31.45
CA ASP A 1072 -25.31 -13.99 31.38
C ASP A 1072 -24.72 -13.14 32.54
N PHE A 1073 -25.55 -12.74 33.49
CA PHE A 1073 -25.17 -11.93 34.66
C PHE A 1073 -24.65 -12.82 35.80
N ALA A 1074 -23.65 -12.31 36.52
CA ALA A 1074 -23.03 -12.94 37.68
C ALA A 1074 -23.47 -12.26 38.98
N LEU A 1075 -23.40 -13.00 40.10
CA LEU A 1075 -23.78 -12.48 41.43
C LEU A 1075 -22.89 -11.32 41.92
N GLY A 1076 -21.69 -11.16 41.34
CA GLY A 1076 -20.77 -10.06 41.62
C GLY A 1076 -20.85 -8.88 40.64
N ASP A 1077 -21.75 -8.89 39.65
CA ASP A 1077 -21.89 -7.77 38.72
C ASP A 1077 -22.50 -6.55 39.41
N VAL A 1078 -21.92 -5.37 39.19
CA VAL A 1078 -22.50 -4.09 39.62
C VAL A 1078 -23.41 -3.59 38.52
N LEU A 1079 -24.72 -3.71 38.75
CA LEU A 1079 -25.76 -3.24 37.83
C LEU A 1079 -26.29 -1.88 38.27
N ALA A 1080 -26.46 -0.94 37.32
CA ALA A 1080 -27.02 0.38 37.60
C ALA A 1080 -27.97 0.83 36.48
N LEU A 1081 -29.11 1.41 36.84
CA LEU A 1081 -30.04 2.04 35.90
C LEU A 1081 -29.81 3.55 35.88
N ARG A 1082 -29.50 4.12 34.71
CA ARG A 1082 -29.30 5.55 34.50
C ARG A 1082 -30.50 6.17 33.78
N ALA A 1083 -30.95 7.32 34.27
CA ALA A 1083 -31.98 8.14 33.66
C ALA A 1083 -31.36 9.37 32.98
N TYR A 1084 -31.78 9.65 31.75
CA TYR A 1084 -31.31 10.77 30.95
C TYR A 1084 -32.48 11.64 30.49
N ALA A 1085 -32.26 12.95 30.46
CA ALA A 1085 -33.06 13.89 29.71
C ALA A 1085 -32.15 14.75 28.84
N SER A 1086 -32.51 14.93 27.57
CA SER A 1086 -31.80 15.82 26.63
C SER A 1086 -30.30 15.50 26.49
N GLY A 1087 -29.92 14.22 26.66
CA GLY A 1087 -28.52 13.75 26.66
C GLY A 1087 -27.78 13.91 27.99
N ARG A 1088 -28.32 14.64 28.96
CA ARG A 1088 -27.77 14.83 30.30
C ARG A 1088 -28.19 13.69 31.24
N MET A 1089 -27.23 13.08 31.95
CA MET A 1089 -27.54 12.14 33.03
C MET A 1089 -28.17 12.90 34.20
N LEU A 1090 -29.34 12.44 34.66
CA LEU A 1090 -30.07 13.04 35.78
C LEU A 1090 -29.98 12.23 37.08
N HIS A 1091 -29.92 10.90 36.96
CA HIS A 1091 -29.98 9.99 38.10
C HIS A 1091 -29.34 8.64 37.74
N GLU A 1092 -28.65 8.02 38.69
CA GLU A 1092 -28.17 6.63 38.62
C GLU A 1092 -28.68 5.89 39.87
N MET A 1093 -29.22 4.68 39.68
CA MET A 1093 -29.67 3.82 40.77
C MET A 1093 -29.06 2.43 40.63
N THR A 1094 -28.27 1.99 41.62
CA THR A 1094 -27.73 0.63 41.69
C THR A 1094 -28.88 -0.37 41.89
N LEU A 1095 -28.92 -1.40 41.04
CA LEU A 1095 -29.97 -2.40 41.07
C LEU A 1095 -29.62 -3.56 42.02
N GLN A 1096 -30.61 -3.99 42.79
CA GLN A 1096 -30.51 -5.16 43.64
C GLN A 1096 -30.68 -6.44 42.81
N VAL A 1097 -29.80 -7.42 43.04
CA VAL A 1097 -29.75 -8.69 42.31
C VAL A 1097 -30.16 -9.83 43.24
N GLU A 1098 -30.91 -10.82 42.74
CA GLU A 1098 -31.23 -12.03 43.48
C GLU A 1098 -31.14 -13.29 42.60
N VAL A 1099 -30.79 -14.42 43.23
CA VAL A 1099 -30.88 -15.77 42.65
C VAL A 1099 -32.23 -16.35 43.07
N PRO A 1100 -33.13 -16.74 42.15
CA PRO A 1100 -34.38 -17.40 42.53
C PRO A 1100 -34.10 -18.78 43.15
N THR A 1101 -34.20 -18.91 44.46
CA THR A 1101 -33.86 -20.12 45.21
C THR A 1101 -35.10 -20.76 45.84
N PHE A 1102 -35.90 -20.00 46.59
CA PHE A 1102 -37.09 -20.52 47.27
C PHE A 1102 -38.31 -20.57 46.34
N GLN A 1103 -39.07 -21.65 46.45
CA GLN A 1103 -40.32 -21.88 45.72
C GLN A 1103 -41.55 -21.65 46.62
N SER A 1104 -41.44 -22.00 47.90
CA SER A 1104 -42.49 -21.78 48.90
C SER A 1104 -41.87 -21.57 50.29
N ALA A 1105 -42.60 -20.87 51.16
CA ALA A 1105 -42.29 -20.75 52.58
C ALA A 1105 -43.60 -20.51 53.34
N VAL A 1106 -43.91 -21.37 54.32
CA VAL A 1106 -45.17 -21.40 55.06
C VAL A 1106 -44.88 -21.57 56.55
N PHE A 1107 -45.62 -20.87 57.41
CA PHE A 1107 -45.62 -21.09 58.85
C PHE A 1107 -46.99 -21.63 59.30
N PRO A 1108 -47.12 -22.95 59.57
CA PRO A 1108 -48.31 -23.55 60.13
C PRO A 1108 -48.23 -23.68 61.66
N VAL A 1109 -49.34 -24.11 62.27
CA VAL A 1109 -49.55 -24.23 63.73
C VAL A 1109 -48.52 -25.13 64.46
N ASP A 1110 -47.73 -25.94 63.76
CA ASP A 1110 -46.71 -26.82 64.38
C ASP A 1110 -45.45 -26.09 64.90
N GLY A 1111 -45.27 -24.81 64.54
CA GLY A 1111 -44.20 -23.96 65.05
C GLY A 1111 -42.90 -23.98 64.23
N PHE A 1112 -42.91 -24.51 63.01
CA PHE A 1112 -41.78 -24.45 62.08
C PHE A 1112 -42.15 -23.70 60.80
N VAL A 1113 -41.31 -22.76 60.34
CA VAL A 1113 -41.39 -22.29 58.96
C VAL A 1113 -40.86 -23.41 58.06
N LYS A 1114 -41.67 -23.91 57.13
CA LYS A 1114 -41.31 -24.99 56.19
C LYS A 1114 -41.48 -24.52 54.76
N GLY A 1115 -40.69 -25.07 53.84
CA GLY A 1115 -40.82 -24.71 52.43
C GLY A 1115 -39.91 -25.51 51.50
N MET A 1116 -40.13 -25.31 50.20
CA MET A 1116 -39.34 -25.92 49.13
C MET A 1116 -38.39 -24.90 48.50
N TYR A 1117 -37.23 -25.37 48.05
CA TYR A 1117 -36.27 -24.57 47.30
C TYR A 1117 -35.64 -25.37 46.16
N GLN A 1118 -35.13 -24.67 45.17
CA GLN A 1118 -34.47 -25.25 44.00
C GLN A 1118 -32.95 -25.32 44.22
N LEU A 1119 -32.38 -26.51 44.04
CA LEU A 1119 -30.93 -26.68 43.97
C LEU A 1119 -30.40 -26.13 42.64
N HIS A 1120 -29.35 -25.30 42.71
CA HIS A 1120 -28.70 -24.72 41.54
C HIS A 1120 -27.43 -25.47 41.15
N ALA A 1121 -27.20 -25.63 39.84
CA ALA A 1121 -26.01 -26.29 39.31
C ALA A 1121 -24.70 -25.50 39.55
N LYS A 1122 -24.80 -24.16 39.62
CA LYS A 1122 -23.66 -23.27 39.93
C LYS A 1122 -23.35 -23.28 41.44
N PRO A 1123 -22.14 -23.67 41.89
CA PRO A 1123 -21.80 -23.76 43.32
C PRO A 1123 -22.04 -22.46 44.11
N GLU A 1124 -21.78 -21.30 43.49
CA GLU A 1124 -21.97 -19.97 44.06
C GLU A 1124 -23.45 -19.55 44.21
N TRP A 1125 -24.38 -20.28 43.56
CA TRP A 1125 -25.83 -20.10 43.64
C TRP A 1125 -26.52 -21.13 44.54
N GLN A 1126 -25.79 -22.10 45.10
CA GLN A 1126 -26.36 -23.13 45.98
C GLN A 1126 -26.67 -22.58 47.37
N LEU A 1127 -27.89 -22.84 47.84
CA LEU A 1127 -28.26 -22.62 49.24
C LEU A 1127 -27.39 -23.51 50.15
N LYS A 1128 -26.69 -22.90 51.12
CA LYS A 1128 -25.93 -23.62 52.16
C LYS A 1128 -26.43 -23.31 53.57
N SER A 1129 -26.99 -22.12 53.78
CA SER A 1129 -27.68 -21.78 55.02
C SER A 1129 -28.82 -20.82 54.77
N LEU A 1130 -29.79 -20.79 55.67
CA LEU A 1130 -30.92 -19.88 55.67
C LEU A 1130 -31.18 -19.33 57.07
N THR A 1131 -31.83 -18.18 57.16
CA THR A 1131 -32.40 -17.69 58.42
C THR A 1131 -33.78 -17.10 58.21
N LEU A 1132 -34.49 -16.84 59.30
CA LEU A 1132 -35.69 -16.01 59.28
C LEU A 1132 -35.32 -14.58 59.69
N GLN A 1133 -35.83 -13.62 58.93
CA GLN A 1133 -35.89 -12.23 59.34
C GLN A 1133 -37.34 -11.93 59.76
N ILE A 1134 -37.53 -11.45 60.99
CA ILE A 1134 -38.83 -11.13 61.60
C ILE A 1134 -38.79 -9.65 62.00
N ASN A 1135 -39.69 -8.82 61.45
CA ASN A 1135 -39.80 -7.40 61.81
C ASN A 1135 -38.44 -6.65 61.78
N ASN A 1136 -37.61 -6.94 60.75
CA ASN A 1136 -36.23 -6.51 60.53
C ASN A 1136 -35.11 -7.23 61.30
N GLU A 1137 -35.39 -8.00 62.36
CA GLU A 1137 -34.36 -8.77 63.09
C GLU A 1137 -34.09 -10.13 62.42
N SER A 1138 -32.82 -10.41 62.09
CA SER A 1138 -32.39 -11.70 61.56
C SER A 1138 -32.01 -12.65 62.70
N LEU A 1139 -32.55 -13.88 62.66
CA LEU A 1139 -32.21 -14.93 63.60
C LEU A 1139 -30.88 -15.63 63.23
N SER A 1140 -30.49 -16.66 63.99
CA SER A 1140 -29.34 -17.52 63.67
C SER A 1140 -29.49 -18.20 62.30
N LYS A 1141 -28.38 -18.44 61.59
CA LYS A 1141 -28.41 -19.23 60.35
C LYS A 1141 -28.47 -20.73 60.67
N VAL A 1142 -29.24 -21.49 59.88
CA VAL A 1142 -29.33 -22.96 59.92
C VAL A 1142 -29.12 -23.54 58.52
N ALA A 1143 -28.75 -24.82 58.42
CA ALA A 1143 -28.71 -25.52 57.13
C ALA A 1143 -30.15 -25.84 56.63
N PRO A 1144 -30.36 -26.02 55.31
CA PRO A 1144 -31.57 -26.66 54.80
C PRO A 1144 -31.70 -28.10 55.32
N LEU A 1145 -32.91 -28.67 55.25
CA LEU A 1145 -33.22 -30.00 55.80
C LEU A 1145 -32.84 -31.13 54.83
N THR A 1146 -33.11 -30.91 53.54
CA THR A 1146 -32.68 -31.76 52.42
C THR A 1146 -32.29 -30.85 51.25
N ASP A 1147 -31.80 -31.41 50.14
CA ASP A 1147 -31.43 -30.63 48.95
C ASP A 1147 -32.60 -29.87 48.26
N GLU A 1148 -33.85 -30.14 48.67
CA GLU A 1148 -35.07 -29.56 48.11
C GLU A 1148 -35.99 -28.91 49.17
N THR A 1149 -35.77 -29.17 50.47
CA THR A 1149 -36.67 -28.72 51.53
C THR A 1149 -35.93 -28.07 52.70
N PHE A 1150 -36.58 -27.14 53.37
CA PHE A 1150 -36.08 -26.55 54.60
C PHE A 1150 -37.15 -26.53 55.69
N GLN A 1151 -36.68 -26.56 56.95
CA GLN A 1151 -37.49 -26.17 58.10
C GLN A 1151 -36.69 -25.24 59.02
N TYR A 1152 -37.37 -24.30 59.66
CA TYR A 1152 -36.79 -23.39 60.64
C TYR A 1152 -37.70 -23.29 61.86
N TYR A 1153 -37.21 -23.62 63.05
CA TYR A 1153 -38.01 -23.57 64.28
C TYR A 1153 -38.26 -22.13 64.74
N ALA A 1154 -39.53 -21.72 64.76
CA ALA A 1154 -39.97 -20.34 65.02
C ALA A 1154 -41.13 -20.23 66.02
N LYS A 1155 -41.49 -21.33 66.70
CA LYS A 1155 -42.56 -21.37 67.71
C LYS A 1155 -42.37 -20.28 68.76
N GLY A 1156 -43.40 -19.44 68.96
CA GLY A 1156 -43.38 -18.32 69.91
C GLY A 1156 -42.56 -17.10 69.46
N LYS A 1157 -42.06 -17.07 68.21
CA LYS A 1157 -41.31 -15.91 67.65
C LYS A 1157 -42.07 -15.17 66.54
N ILE A 1158 -43.06 -15.82 65.93
CA ILE A 1158 -43.92 -15.27 64.88
C ILE A 1158 -45.33 -15.07 65.44
N PHE A 1159 -45.90 -13.90 65.17
CA PHE A 1159 -47.26 -13.51 65.53
C PHE A 1159 -48.02 -13.07 64.26
N GLU A 1160 -49.34 -12.91 64.33
CA GLU A 1160 -50.17 -12.52 63.16
C GLU A 1160 -49.73 -11.20 62.50
N THR A 1161 -49.12 -10.29 63.27
CA THR A 1161 -48.59 -9.00 62.80
C THR A 1161 -47.13 -9.05 62.35
N SER A 1162 -46.47 -10.21 62.38
CA SER A 1162 -45.06 -10.36 62.00
C SER A 1162 -44.88 -10.33 60.48
N ILE A 1163 -44.02 -9.43 60.00
CA ILE A 1163 -43.48 -9.49 58.64
C ILE A 1163 -42.29 -10.45 58.67
N VAL A 1164 -42.42 -11.60 57.98
CA VAL A 1164 -41.43 -12.69 58.02
C VAL A 1164 -40.89 -13.00 56.63
N TYR A 1165 -39.57 -13.05 56.51
CA TYR A 1165 -38.86 -13.52 55.31
C TYR A 1165 -37.94 -14.69 55.66
N VAL A 1166 -37.85 -15.68 54.78
CA VAL A 1166 -36.70 -16.60 54.75
C VAL A 1166 -35.61 -16.01 53.88
N CYS A 1167 -34.41 -15.90 54.43
CA CYS A 1167 -33.23 -15.31 53.79
C CYS A 1167 -32.21 -16.42 53.55
N GLY A 1168 -31.89 -16.71 52.29
CA GLY A 1168 -31.01 -17.80 51.88
C GLY A 1168 -29.61 -17.31 51.53
N TYR A 1169 -28.58 -18.07 51.90
CA TYR A 1169 -27.17 -17.73 51.71
C TYR A 1169 -26.37 -18.86 51.06
N ASN A 1170 -25.36 -18.50 50.28
CA ASN A 1170 -24.40 -19.44 49.69
C ASN A 1170 -23.25 -19.80 50.66
N ALA A 1171 -22.29 -20.60 50.19
CA ALA A 1171 -21.11 -21.03 50.96
C ALA A 1171 -20.25 -19.85 51.46
N ASN A 1172 -20.20 -18.74 50.70
CA ASN A 1172 -19.44 -17.54 51.04
C ASN A 1172 -20.22 -16.61 52.00
N GLY A 1173 -21.40 -17.03 52.47
CA GLY A 1173 -22.27 -16.22 53.33
C GLY A 1173 -23.00 -15.08 52.62
N GLN A 1174 -22.89 -14.98 51.29
CA GLN A 1174 -23.58 -13.97 50.47
C GLN A 1174 -25.08 -14.30 50.38
N LEU A 1175 -25.93 -13.27 50.43
CA LEU A 1175 -27.37 -13.41 50.32
C LEU A 1175 -27.77 -13.75 48.87
N LEU A 1176 -28.46 -14.88 48.69
CA LEU A 1176 -29.00 -15.34 47.41
C LEU A 1176 -30.39 -14.75 47.14
N GLN A 1177 -31.28 -14.86 48.14
CA GLN A 1177 -32.67 -14.42 48.03
C GLN A 1177 -33.26 -14.10 49.41
N MET A 1178 -34.24 -13.20 49.44
CA MET A 1178 -35.21 -13.08 50.52
C MET A 1178 -36.59 -13.45 49.96
N PHE A 1179 -37.29 -14.35 50.61
CA PHE A 1179 -38.60 -14.86 50.17
C PHE A 1179 -39.63 -14.71 51.31
N PRO A 1180 -40.82 -14.14 51.06
CA PRO A 1180 -41.82 -13.92 52.11
C PRO A 1180 -42.40 -15.25 52.61
N VAL A 1181 -42.67 -15.34 53.91
CA VAL A 1181 -43.30 -16.51 54.53
C VAL A 1181 -44.81 -16.27 54.63
N THR A 1182 -45.60 -17.19 54.07
CA THR A 1182 -47.06 -17.19 54.25
C THR A 1182 -47.42 -17.72 55.63
N LEU A 1183 -48.15 -16.94 56.43
CA LEU A 1183 -48.72 -17.39 57.70
C LEU A 1183 -50.06 -18.09 57.41
N ILE A 1184 -50.28 -19.30 57.93
CA ILE A 1184 -51.48 -20.14 57.69
C ILE A 1184 -52.02 -20.71 59.00
#